data_AF-A0A5C5Z2Z5-F1
#
_entry.id   AF-A0A5C5Z2Z5-F1
#
_cell.length_a   1.000
_cell.length_b   1.000
_cell.length_c   1.000
_cell.angle_alpha   90.00
_cell.angle_beta   90.00
_cell.angle_gamma   90.00
#
_symmetry.space_group_name_H-M   'P 1'
#
loop_
_entity.id
_entity.type
_entity.pdbx_description
1 polymer ?
#
loop_
_entity_poly.entity_id
_entity_poly.type
_entity_poly.pdbx_seq_one_letter_code
_entity_poly.pdbx_strand_id
1 'polypeptide(L)'
;MKVTTLICSYAMANAKSLAASLLLVAVAAHGNAQENRPIAGLEAAASHRAASTLELVPGRTVTRTAQGQHAATYHVHVPADFDPDVPARPILIAFSPGGDGKALLEKLKLATDPVGWLLVGCDKLRNGMADDDLEIEIEDEILADVLKHVPHDTQRIYLGGFSGGAMRAYGITARRAEPYAGIVAFGGWLGGPSYQDAPYRENMSVAMVTGVRDLGASGWVTIDTKTLKQRNCSVKHFCFAGGHSVSPPKTTRAAIGWLDEQWSKKTQANEGNGKIPLEVLYVGKAGSRADDFLSFLSEHFVSVAATNASDLTLEMVNRADVLLLDQVVRSLPDGCTKAMLMMGSSAAMTGERYGSKIDWLCQCLDNEAYSVNTSHAIFQGPLPVSPTLVEKRCPHSKLKIQAWKVEEPQKTPGLVSSRKHFASAKDSEIISGGVNMKGVSGVPLVREAHRFLWGFVAPPIEMTEEGRRVFVNSLAWIHKFDGEVQREFAGLHDRNTIKSVLESPYVSAENLPRWFPESLIEQASGDKEAIRNHFANRMDFVHVPTGSGLLQIDREAEQLGTPIQDPASIEKWIDMLDGDQSKLAFGLLQRYTRQRIRRKPKQWREWFASNKDQLVFVEDQGYRYVIRPKDTPPAKVMQALDNTGESQTELTEVSPVLFQRGLAALHTIEGVAYQYAGWKVTLVIRARVKDGWHFYSSTEDNGTNIPTEIQVDLPAGMEFVGEWKVPRSVDGHLGDDATFQRVIRLGKTPVDRTEISGSIRFQACTDKKCLRPQTLNFTLPLTVMAK
;
A
#
# COMPACT_ATOMS: atom_id res chain seq x y z
N MET A 1 8.00 43.46 -30.37
CA MET A 1 9.07 43.81 -31.32
C MET A 1 10.05 42.65 -31.39
N LYS A 2 10.10 41.99 -32.56
CA LYS A 2 11.11 41.09 -33.19
C LYS A 2 12.09 40.29 -32.29
N VAL A 3 12.00 38.94 -32.20
CA VAL A 3 12.50 37.87 -33.13
C VAL A 3 14.04 37.65 -32.99
N THR A 4 14.55 36.62 -32.29
CA THR A 4 14.90 35.20 -32.68
C THR A 4 16.38 34.97 -33.10
N THR A 5 17.00 33.88 -32.59
CA THR A 5 18.19 33.11 -33.11
C THR A 5 19.60 33.74 -32.94
N LEU A 6 20.73 33.05 -32.66
CA LEU A 6 21.29 31.79 -33.22
C LEU A 6 22.51 31.26 -32.39
N ILE A 7 22.94 30.03 -32.71
CA ILE A 7 23.92 29.10 -32.08
C ILE A 7 25.38 29.25 -32.60
N CYS A 8 26.38 28.68 -31.89
CA CYS A 8 27.79 28.34 -32.27
C CYS A 8 28.81 29.51 -32.28
N SER A 9 30.06 29.46 -31.78
CA SER A 9 31.06 28.40 -31.52
C SER A 9 32.16 28.97 -30.60
N TYR A 10 32.91 28.15 -29.84
CA TYR A 10 34.40 28.11 -29.85
C TYR A 10 34.93 27.05 -28.88
N ALA A 11 35.84 26.22 -29.39
CA ALA A 11 36.48 25.09 -28.72
C ALA A 11 37.94 25.40 -28.33
N MET A 12 38.48 24.52 -27.47
CA MET A 12 39.89 24.22 -27.19
C MET A 12 40.71 25.19 -26.32
N ALA A 13 41.11 24.72 -25.13
CA ALA A 13 42.53 24.60 -24.76
C ALA A 13 42.75 23.77 -23.48
N ASN A 14 43.66 22.80 -23.61
CA ASN A 14 44.59 22.23 -22.62
C ASN A 14 44.13 21.12 -21.65
N ALA A 15 44.28 19.90 -22.15
CA ALA A 15 44.86 18.78 -21.42
C ALA A 15 46.36 19.01 -21.12
N LYS A 16 46.81 18.66 -19.91
CA LYS A 16 48.10 17.99 -19.58
C LYS A 16 48.37 18.07 -18.08
N SER A 17 48.25 16.93 -17.38
CA SER A 17 49.26 16.44 -16.42
C SER A 17 48.83 15.07 -15.90
N LEU A 18 49.55 14.05 -16.36
CA LEU A 18 49.45 12.65 -15.96
C LEU A 18 50.37 12.41 -14.75
N ALA A 19 49.91 11.52 -13.87
CA ALA A 19 50.68 10.48 -13.17
C ALA A 19 51.89 10.85 -12.30
N ALA A 20 51.84 10.47 -11.01
CA ALA A 20 52.93 9.72 -10.36
C ALA A 20 52.47 9.04 -9.05
N SER A 21 52.84 7.76 -8.94
CA SER A 21 53.25 7.03 -7.71
C SER A 21 52.22 6.18 -6.94
N LEU A 22 52.06 4.93 -7.41
CA LEU A 22 52.04 3.73 -6.57
C LEU A 22 53.48 3.38 -6.14
N LEU A 23 53.75 3.11 -4.85
CA LEU A 23 54.40 1.85 -4.41
C LEU A 23 54.41 1.67 -2.86
N LEU A 24 53.99 0.46 -2.48
CA LEU A 24 54.10 -0.30 -1.23
C LEU A 24 55.23 0.05 -0.24
N VAL A 25 54.93 -0.05 1.06
CA VAL A 25 55.62 -0.95 2.02
C VAL A 25 54.60 -1.45 3.07
N ALA A 26 54.57 -2.77 3.28
CA ALA A 26 53.89 -3.47 4.37
C ALA A 26 54.93 -4.05 5.35
N VAL A 27 54.45 -4.51 6.53
CA VAL A 27 55.12 -5.28 7.62
C VAL A 27 55.71 -4.37 8.73
N ALA A 28 55.43 -4.50 10.03
CA ALA A 28 54.99 -5.63 10.87
C ALA A 28 54.12 -5.19 12.08
N ALA A 29 53.36 -6.17 12.58
CA ALA A 29 52.53 -6.17 13.77
C ALA A 29 53.28 -5.98 15.11
N HIS A 30 52.57 -5.49 16.14
CA HIS A 30 52.26 -6.24 17.39
C HIS A 30 51.46 -5.37 18.39
N GLY A 31 50.42 -5.96 18.98
CA GLY A 31 49.99 -5.70 20.37
C GLY A 31 48.79 -4.78 20.60
N ASN A 32 47.57 -5.32 20.60
CA ASN A 32 46.91 -5.71 21.85
C ASN A 32 45.52 -6.28 21.57
N ALA A 33 45.32 -7.50 22.04
CA ALA A 33 44.07 -8.23 21.98
C ALA A 33 43.20 -7.86 23.19
N GLN A 34 42.01 -7.30 22.93
CA GLN A 34 40.87 -7.43 23.85
C GLN A 34 39.58 -7.05 23.13
N GLU A 35 38.94 -8.02 22.47
CA GLU A 35 37.48 -8.03 22.25
C GLU A 35 37.05 -9.35 21.59
N ASN A 36 36.03 -10.00 22.16
CA ASN A 36 34.84 -10.47 21.46
C ASN A 36 34.09 -11.52 22.31
N ARG A 37 33.16 -11.04 23.13
CA ARG A 37 31.92 -11.77 23.37
C ARG A 37 30.97 -11.40 22.22
N PRO A 38 30.36 -12.35 21.50
CA PRO A 38 29.38 -12.00 20.49
C PRO A 38 28.13 -11.46 21.20
N ILE A 39 27.83 -10.18 20.96
CA ILE A 39 26.50 -9.62 21.25
C ILE A 39 25.57 -10.19 20.19
N ALA A 40 24.60 -10.98 20.64
CA ALA A 40 23.48 -11.45 19.83
C ALA A 40 22.78 -10.25 19.18
N GLY A 41 22.89 -10.15 17.86
CA GLY A 41 22.40 -9.00 17.08
C GLY A 41 22.54 -9.22 15.59
N LEU A 42 22.35 -10.45 15.12
CA LEU A 42 22.17 -10.80 13.72
C LEU A 42 21.17 -11.94 13.69
N GLU A 43 19.89 -11.62 13.57
CA GLU A 43 18.85 -12.45 12.94
C GLU A 43 17.50 -11.73 13.08
N ALA A 44 17.23 -10.87 12.12
CA ALA A 44 15.88 -10.52 11.69
C ALA A 44 15.95 -10.32 10.18
N ALA A 45 16.17 -11.43 9.46
CA ALA A 45 15.93 -11.48 8.03
C ALA A 45 14.48 -11.04 7.76
N ALA A 46 14.28 -10.19 6.76
CA ALA A 46 12.97 -9.72 6.34
C ALA A 46 12.03 -10.91 6.13
N SER A 47 10.94 -10.97 6.88
CA SER A 47 10.03 -12.11 6.86
C SER A 47 9.09 -12.03 5.65
N HIS A 48 9.42 -12.75 4.57
CA HIS A 48 8.51 -13.04 3.44
C HIS A 48 7.42 -14.05 3.86
N ARG A 49 6.62 -13.69 4.88
CA ARG A 49 5.68 -14.61 5.54
C ARG A 49 4.24 -14.20 5.28
N ALA A 50 3.41 -15.14 4.85
CA ALA A 50 1.95 -14.97 4.84
C ALA A 50 1.40 -14.90 6.29
N ALA A 51 0.56 -13.91 6.59
CA ALA A 51 -0.09 -13.77 7.89
C ALA A 51 -1.04 -14.97 8.16
N SER A 52 -0.67 -15.86 9.09
CA SER A 52 -1.43 -17.08 9.36
C SER A 52 -2.41 -16.92 10.52
N THR A 53 -3.63 -17.43 10.34
CA THR A 53 -4.63 -17.68 11.41
C THR A 53 -4.75 -19.18 11.73
N LEU A 54 -3.86 -20.01 11.18
CA LEU A 54 -3.93 -21.47 11.29
C LEU A 54 -3.07 -21.99 12.44
N GLU A 55 -3.68 -22.74 13.37
CA GLU A 55 -2.94 -23.63 14.26
C GLU A 55 -2.38 -24.80 13.42
N LEU A 56 -1.06 -24.80 13.21
CA LEU A 56 -0.32 -25.89 12.59
C LEU A 56 0.44 -26.64 13.67
N VAL A 57 0.33 -27.98 13.66
CA VAL A 57 1.03 -28.84 14.60
C VAL A 57 2.20 -29.51 13.87
N PRO A 58 3.46 -29.29 14.30
CA PRO A 58 4.62 -29.93 13.71
C PRO A 58 4.47 -31.45 13.61
N GLY A 59 4.90 -32.01 12.48
CA GLY A 59 4.86 -33.44 12.18
C GLY A 59 3.49 -34.00 11.81
N ARG A 60 2.43 -33.17 11.78
CA ARG A 60 1.06 -33.62 11.48
C ARG A 60 0.55 -33.15 10.12
N THR A 61 -0.39 -33.92 9.58
CA THR A 61 -1.17 -33.54 8.41
C THR A 61 -2.54 -33.05 8.88
N VAL A 62 -2.88 -31.80 8.56
CA VAL A 62 -4.16 -31.18 8.89
C VAL A 62 -5.04 -31.14 7.64
N THR A 63 -6.30 -31.55 7.77
CA THR A 63 -7.28 -31.46 6.68
C THR A 63 -8.03 -30.14 6.79
N ARG A 64 -8.18 -29.43 5.68
CA ARG A 64 -8.86 -28.16 5.57
C ARG A 64 -9.90 -28.20 4.47
N THR A 65 -10.91 -27.35 4.62
CA THR A 65 -11.92 -27.09 3.59
C THR A 65 -11.74 -25.65 3.18
N ALA A 66 -11.47 -25.41 1.91
CA ALA A 66 -11.21 -24.08 1.38
C ALA A 66 -12.43 -23.17 1.57
N GLN A 67 -12.17 -21.90 1.91
CA GLN A 67 -13.20 -20.89 2.08
C GLN A 67 -13.67 -20.38 0.71
N GLY A 68 -14.44 -21.20 0.01
CA GLY A 68 -15.07 -20.82 -1.25
C GLY A 68 -16.36 -21.59 -1.52
N GLN A 69 -16.84 -21.48 -2.76
CA GLN A 69 -18.14 -22.00 -3.16
C GLN A 69 -18.17 -23.53 -3.24
N HIS A 70 -17.05 -24.14 -3.62
CA HIS A 70 -16.95 -25.57 -3.90
C HIS A 70 -16.56 -26.38 -2.66
N ALA A 71 -16.21 -25.67 -1.57
CA ALA A 71 -15.76 -26.22 -0.30
C ALA A 71 -14.74 -27.34 -0.54
N ALA A 72 -13.76 -27.05 -1.39
CA ALA A 72 -12.81 -28.06 -1.82
C ALA A 72 -11.86 -28.43 -0.68
N THR A 73 -11.59 -29.73 -0.53
CA THR A 73 -10.77 -30.23 0.56
C THR A 73 -9.30 -30.23 0.14
N TYR A 74 -8.43 -29.79 1.04
CA TYR A 74 -7.00 -29.92 0.87
C TYR A 74 -6.35 -30.33 2.19
N HIS A 75 -5.16 -30.90 2.10
CA HIS A 75 -4.42 -31.42 3.24
C HIS A 75 -3.09 -30.72 3.33
N VAL A 76 -2.73 -30.22 4.51
CA VAL A 76 -1.46 -29.53 4.77
C VAL A 76 -0.62 -30.40 5.69
N HIS A 77 0.51 -30.88 5.18
CA HIS A 77 1.53 -31.55 6.00
C HIS A 77 2.57 -30.56 6.48
N VAL A 78 2.83 -30.60 7.78
CA VAL A 78 3.81 -29.77 8.48
C VAL A 78 4.95 -30.68 8.93
N PRO A 79 6.21 -30.38 8.56
CA PRO A 79 7.34 -31.20 8.95
C PRO A 79 7.55 -31.16 10.48
N ALA A 80 8.20 -32.20 11.02
CA ALA A 80 8.32 -32.38 12.48
C ALA A 80 9.18 -31.31 13.18
N ASP A 81 10.11 -30.72 12.45
CA ASP A 81 11.01 -29.66 12.91
C ASP A 81 10.44 -28.25 12.66
N PHE A 82 9.16 -28.14 12.30
CA PHE A 82 8.53 -26.87 11.96
C PHE A 82 8.50 -25.89 13.14
N ASP A 83 9.39 -24.91 13.04
CA ASP A 83 9.52 -23.67 13.81
C ASP A 83 8.49 -22.57 13.44
N PRO A 84 7.35 -22.29 14.12
CA PRO A 84 6.52 -21.14 13.75
C PRO A 84 7.20 -19.77 13.95
N ASP A 85 8.32 -19.69 14.67
CA ASP A 85 9.07 -18.45 14.96
C ASP A 85 10.38 -18.33 14.14
N VAL A 86 10.65 -19.30 13.24
CA VAL A 86 11.83 -19.41 12.35
C VAL A 86 11.46 -18.96 10.91
N PRO A 87 12.42 -18.65 10.00
CA PRO A 87 12.08 -18.15 8.66
C PRO A 87 11.09 -19.03 7.89
N ALA A 88 10.23 -18.35 7.12
CA ALA A 88 9.14 -18.96 6.38
C ALA A 88 9.63 -20.10 5.46
N ARG A 89 8.86 -21.19 5.38
CA ARG A 89 9.29 -22.41 4.69
C ARG A 89 8.74 -22.51 3.26
N PRO A 90 9.47 -23.14 2.31
CA PRO A 90 8.94 -23.41 0.99
C PRO A 90 7.68 -24.26 1.04
N ILE A 91 6.80 -24.09 0.05
CA ILE A 91 5.57 -24.88 -0.06
C ILE A 91 5.50 -25.60 -1.40
N LEU A 92 5.13 -26.88 -1.37
CA LEU A 92 4.77 -27.67 -2.54
C LEU A 92 3.27 -27.95 -2.55
N ILE A 93 2.55 -27.42 -3.53
CA ILE A 93 1.12 -27.67 -3.72
C ILE A 93 0.95 -28.72 -4.83
N ALA A 94 0.44 -29.89 -4.46
CA ALA A 94 0.47 -31.09 -5.28
C ALA A 94 -0.92 -31.60 -5.69
N PHE A 95 -1.05 -31.97 -6.97
CA PHE A 95 -2.29 -32.45 -7.58
C PHE A 95 -2.20 -33.91 -8.03
N SER A 96 -3.23 -34.68 -7.69
CA SER A 96 -3.36 -36.10 -8.04
C SER A 96 -4.27 -36.28 -9.27
N PRO A 97 -3.96 -37.17 -10.22
CA PRO A 97 -4.82 -37.40 -11.38
C PRO A 97 -6.15 -38.05 -11.00
N GLY A 98 -6.22 -38.69 -9.82
CA GLY A 98 -7.45 -39.28 -9.29
C GLY A 98 -8.27 -38.34 -8.40
N GLY A 99 -7.79 -37.12 -8.12
CA GLY A 99 -8.44 -36.21 -7.17
C GLY A 99 -8.29 -36.62 -5.70
N ASP A 100 -7.39 -37.55 -5.39
CA ASP A 100 -6.98 -37.91 -4.02
C ASP A 100 -5.62 -37.27 -3.72
N GLY A 101 -5.68 -36.04 -3.24
CA GLY A 101 -4.52 -35.23 -2.87
C GLY A 101 -3.85 -35.77 -1.61
N LYS A 102 -4.61 -36.35 -0.68
CA LYS A 102 -4.07 -36.96 0.55
C LYS A 102 -3.13 -38.12 0.25
N ALA A 103 -3.53 -39.05 -0.61
CA ALA A 103 -2.71 -40.20 -0.96
C ALA A 103 -1.43 -39.80 -1.71
N LEU A 104 -1.49 -38.74 -2.53
CA LEU A 104 -0.30 -38.19 -3.17
C LEU A 104 0.62 -37.52 -2.14
N LEU A 105 0.05 -36.73 -1.22
CA LEU A 105 0.79 -36.08 -0.15
C LEU A 105 1.55 -37.10 0.70
N GLU A 106 0.93 -38.20 1.12
CA GLU A 106 1.61 -39.24 1.93
C GLU A 106 2.81 -39.88 1.20
N LYS A 107 2.76 -39.98 -0.14
CA LYS A 107 3.90 -40.47 -0.94
C LYS A 107 5.03 -39.45 -1.01
N LEU A 108 4.70 -38.17 -1.13
CA LEU A 108 5.68 -37.08 -1.27
C LEU A 108 6.31 -36.69 0.07
N LYS A 109 5.59 -36.90 1.17
CA LYS A 109 6.03 -36.64 2.55
C LYS A 109 7.42 -37.19 2.85
N LEU A 110 7.70 -38.44 2.45
CA LEU A 110 9.01 -39.08 2.67
C LEU A 110 10.18 -38.32 2.01
N ALA A 111 9.91 -37.55 0.96
CA ALA A 111 10.90 -36.74 0.26
C ALA A 111 10.99 -35.30 0.79
N THR A 112 9.87 -34.72 1.23
CA THR A 112 9.79 -33.32 1.71
C THR A 112 10.18 -33.16 3.18
N ASP A 113 9.88 -34.12 4.07
CA ASP A 113 10.12 -33.96 5.52
C ASP A 113 11.60 -33.68 5.84
N PRO A 114 12.58 -34.41 5.27
CA PRO A 114 14.00 -34.18 5.60
C PRO A 114 14.57 -32.85 5.08
N VAL A 115 13.85 -32.15 4.20
CA VAL A 115 14.24 -30.82 3.70
C VAL A 115 13.33 -29.72 4.28
N GLY A 116 12.38 -30.09 5.13
CA GLY A 116 11.56 -29.14 5.88
C GLY A 116 10.49 -28.40 5.06
N TRP A 117 10.17 -28.83 3.84
CA TRP A 117 9.15 -28.15 3.02
C TRP A 117 7.73 -28.42 3.52
N LEU A 118 6.87 -27.40 3.46
CA LEU A 118 5.43 -27.56 3.63
C LEU A 118 4.86 -28.28 2.39
N LEU A 119 3.93 -29.19 2.59
CA LEU A 119 3.34 -29.98 1.51
C LEU A 119 1.83 -29.90 1.57
N VAL A 120 1.21 -29.56 0.43
CA VAL A 120 -0.24 -29.49 0.28
C VAL A 120 -0.71 -30.51 -0.75
N GLY A 121 -1.71 -31.32 -0.40
CA GLY A 121 -2.38 -32.24 -1.31
C GLY A 121 -3.81 -31.79 -1.55
N CYS A 122 -4.20 -31.59 -2.81
CA CYS A 122 -5.51 -31.06 -3.19
C CYS A 122 -6.46 -32.19 -3.62
N ASP A 123 -7.63 -32.28 -3.01
CA ASP A 123 -8.67 -33.25 -3.38
C ASP A 123 -9.60 -32.71 -4.47
N LYS A 124 -10.52 -33.57 -4.94
CA LYS A 124 -11.60 -33.32 -5.92
C LYS A 124 -11.13 -33.07 -7.36
N LEU A 125 -9.96 -32.48 -7.55
CA LEU A 125 -9.38 -32.17 -8.85
C LEU A 125 -8.80 -33.42 -9.54
N ARG A 126 -9.56 -34.05 -10.43
CA ARG A 126 -9.19 -35.30 -11.12
C ARG A 126 -9.16 -35.16 -12.62
N ASN A 127 -8.57 -36.13 -13.33
CA ASN A 127 -8.59 -36.15 -14.78
C ASN A 127 -10.03 -36.37 -15.29
N GLY A 128 -10.36 -35.74 -16.42
CA GLY A 128 -11.63 -35.93 -17.10
C GLY A 128 -12.83 -35.38 -16.33
N MET A 129 -12.64 -34.28 -15.58
CA MET A 129 -13.78 -33.49 -15.12
C MET A 129 -14.56 -32.99 -16.35
N ALA A 130 -15.89 -32.99 -16.27
CA ALA A 130 -16.75 -32.72 -17.41
C ALA A 130 -16.90 -31.21 -17.72
N ASP A 131 -16.42 -30.36 -16.82
CA ASP A 131 -16.59 -28.92 -16.84
C ASP A 131 -15.23 -28.28 -16.49
N ASP A 132 -14.60 -27.71 -17.50
CA ASP A 132 -13.28 -27.06 -17.40
C ASP A 132 -13.35 -25.79 -16.54
N ASP A 133 -14.47 -25.07 -16.56
CA ASP A 133 -14.66 -23.86 -15.74
C ASP A 133 -14.76 -24.24 -14.26
N LEU A 134 -15.51 -25.29 -13.95
CA LEU A 134 -15.61 -25.83 -12.59
C LEU A 134 -14.24 -26.30 -12.06
N GLU A 135 -13.44 -26.94 -12.90
CA GLU A 135 -12.06 -27.34 -12.55
C GLU A 135 -11.22 -26.12 -12.17
N ILE A 136 -11.22 -25.08 -13.02
CA ILE A 136 -10.49 -23.83 -12.79
C ILE A 136 -10.97 -23.13 -11.51
N GLU A 137 -12.28 -23.11 -11.25
CA GLU A 137 -12.84 -22.48 -10.06
C GLU A 137 -12.41 -23.20 -8.77
N ILE A 138 -12.38 -24.53 -8.77
CA ILE A 138 -11.91 -25.34 -7.64
C ILE A 138 -10.42 -25.15 -7.42
N GLU A 139 -9.61 -25.14 -8.49
CA GLU A 139 -8.18 -24.83 -8.41
C GLU A 139 -7.95 -23.46 -7.76
N ASP A 140 -8.68 -22.45 -8.24
CA ASP A 140 -8.53 -21.08 -7.78
C ASP A 140 -8.93 -20.88 -6.33
N GLU A 141 -9.99 -21.58 -5.91
CA GLU A 141 -10.47 -21.60 -4.54
C GLU A 141 -9.41 -22.21 -3.60
N ILE A 142 -8.89 -23.39 -3.92
CA ILE A 142 -7.87 -24.04 -3.08
C ILE A 142 -6.61 -23.20 -3.00
N LEU A 143 -6.11 -22.69 -4.14
CA LEU A 143 -4.89 -21.88 -4.17
C LEU A 143 -5.05 -20.58 -3.38
N ALA A 144 -6.17 -19.88 -3.52
CA ALA A 144 -6.41 -18.65 -2.77
C ALA A 144 -6.46 -18.89 -1.26
N ASP A 145 -7.06 -20.01 -0.83
CA ASP A 145 -7.16 -20.36 0.59
C ASP A 145 -5.79 -20.78 1.16
N VAL A 146 -5.06 -21.65 0.46
CA VAL A 146 -3.73 -22.12 0.84
C VAL A 146 -2.75 -20.95 0.95
N LEU A 147 -2.67 -20.11 -0.08
CA LEU A 147 -1.71 -18.99 -0.12
C LEU A 147 -2.03 -17.91 0.91
N LYS A 148 -3.28 -17.81 1.35
CA LYS A 148 -3.68 -16.85 2.38
C LYS A 148 -3.41 -17.37 3.80
N HIS A 149 -3.61 -18.67 4.03
CA HIS A 149 -3.73 -19.20 5.39
C HIS A 149 -2.59 -20.13 5.82
N VAL A 150 -1.79 -20.67 4.89
CA VAL A 150 -0.62 -21.49 5.22
C VAL A 150 0.61 -20.57 5.39
N PRO A 151 1.37 -20.63 6.51
CA PRO A 151 2.54 -19.79 6.78
C PRO A 151 3.78 -20.25 6.00
N HIS A 152 3.74 -20.02 4.69
CA HIS A 152 4.82 -20.35 3.77
C HIS A 152 5.64 -19.12 3.40
N ASP A 153 6.80 -19.37 2.80
CA ASP A 153 7.62 -18.37 2.13
C ASP A 153 6.95 -17.96 0.81
N THR A 154 6.50 -16.71 0.74
CA THR A 154 5.73 -16.17 -0.39
C THR A 154 6.51 -16.12 -1.70
N GLN A 155 7.85 -16.26 -1.65
CA GLN A 155 8.70 -16.32 -2.83
C GLN A 155 9.04 -17.76 -3.24
N ARG A 156 8.79 -18.75 -2.38
CA ARG A 156 9.16 -20.16 -2.58
C ARG A 156 7.93 -21.05 -2.71
N ILE A 157 7.06 -20.68 -3.65
CA ILE A 157 5.84 -21.42 -4.00
C ILE A 157 6.13 -22.37 -5.16
N TYR A 158 5.98 -23.67 -4.92
CA TYR A 158 6.16 -24.71 -5.93
C TYR A 158 4.85 -25.43 -6.19
N LEU A 159 4.58 -25.72 -7.47
CA LEU A 159 3.48 -26.60 -7.87
C LEU A 159 4.01 -27.99 -8.21
N GLY A 160 3.17 -29.00 -8.09
CA GLY A 160 3.55 -30.33 -8.53
C GLY A 160 2.36 -31.24 -8.74
N GLY A 161 2.64 -32.43 -9.26
CA GLY A 161 1.58 -33.41 -9.44
C GLY A 161 2.01 -34.60 -10.25
N PHE A 162 1.16 -35.61 -10.28
CA PHE A 162 1.41 -36.84 -11.03
C PHE A 162 0.52 -36.91 -12.28
N SER A 163 1.11 -37.24 -13.43
CA SER A 163 0.38 -37.41 -14.70
C SER A 163 -0.45 -36.17 -15.05
N GLY A 164 -1.77 -36.29 -15.16
CA GLY A 164 -2.66 -35.13 -15.36
C GLY A 164 -2.59 -34.07 -14.25
N GLY A 165 -2.22 -34.44 -13.02
CA GLY A 165 -1.92 -33.46 -11.96
C GLY A 165 -0.66 -32.62 -12.24
N ALA A 166 0.35 -33.18 -12.93
CA ALA A 166 1.50 -32.40 -13.40
C ALA A 166 1.11 -31.47 -14.57
N MET A 167 0.27 -31.95 -15.49
CA MET A 167 -0.30 -31.10 -16.56
C MET A 167 -1.06 -29.92 -15.95
N ARG A 168 -1.85 -30.16 -14.90
CA ARG A 168 -2.54 -29.12 -14.13
C ARG A 168 -1.59 -28.10 -13.53
N ALA A 169 -0.49 -28.55 -12.90
CA ALA A 169 0.52 -27.65 -12.36
C ALA A 169 1.09 -26.70 -13.44
N TYR A 170 1.38 -27.21 -14.65
CA TYR A 170 1.78 -26.36 -15.78
C TYR A 170 0.66 -25.39 -16.19
N GLY A 171 -0.56 -25.88 -16.37
CA GLY A 171 -1.72 -25.07 -16.76
C GLY A 171 -2.00 -23.91 -15.80
N ILE A 172 -1.86 -24.14 -14.49
CA ILE A 172 -1.98 -23.10 -13.46
C ILE A 172 -0.97 -21.97 -13.70
N THR A 173 0.29 -22.29 -14.01
CA THR A 173 1.32 -21.26 -14.28
C THR A 173 1.10 -20.51 -15.59
N ALA A 174 0.35 -21.08 -16.54
CA ALA A 174 -0.04 -20.37 -17.76
C ALA A 174 -1.12 -19.31 -17.48
N ARG A 175 -2.03 -19.58 -16.53
CA ARG A 175 -3.23 -18.76 -16.31
C ARG A 175 -3.15 -17.82 -15.11
N ARG A 176 -2.42 -18.18 -14.04
CA ARG A 176 -2.32 -17.36 -12.82
C ARG A 176 -1.01 -16.59 -12.72
N ALA A 177 -1.04 -15.49 -11.96
CA ALA A 177 0.02 -14.49 -11.89
C ALA A 177 0.91 -14.57 -10.63
N GLU A 178 0.74 -15.57 -9.76
CA GLU A 178 1.59 -15.71 -8.58
C GLU A 178 3.06 -15.99 -8.95
N PRO A 179 4.00 -15.57 -8.08
CA PRO A 179 5.43 -15.76 -8.31
C PRO A 179 5.87 -17.21 -7.98
N TYR A 180 5.49 -18.16 -8.84
CA TYR A 180 5.89 -19.56 -8.68
C TYR A 180 7.40 -19.73 -8.83
N ALA A 181 8.07 -20.24 -7.79
CA ALA A 181 9.49 -20.55 -7.82
C ALA A 181 9.82 -21.74 -8.73
N GLY A 182 8.88 -22.66 -8.92
CA GLY A 182 9.12 -23.86 -9.72
C GLY A 182 8.00 -24.89 -9.78
N ILE A 183 8.27 -25.98 -10.51
CA ILE A 183 7.38 -27.12 -10.66
C ILE A 183 8.13 -28.44 -10.40
N VAL A 184 7.49 -29.40 -9.73
CA VAL A 184 7.90 -30.82 -9.68
C VAL A 184 6.86 -31.68 -10.42
N ALA A 185 7.16 -32.06 -11.66
CA ALA A 185 6.25 -32.79 -12.53
C ALA A 185 6.58 -34.28 -12.58
N PHE A 186 5.73 -35.14 -12.02
CA PHE A 186 5.91 -36.60 -12.06
C PHE A 186 5.14 -37.20 -13.25
N GLY A 187 5.85 -37.73 -14.25
CA GLY A 187 5.22 -38.42 -15.39
C GLY A 187 4.20 -37.55 -16.16
N GLY A 188 4.38 -36.23 -16.17
CA GLY A 188 3.50 -35.29 -16.88
C GLY A 188 4.27 -34.43 -17.89
N TRP A 189 3.52 -33.80 -18.79
CA TRP A 189 4.00 -32.94 -19.88
C TRP A 189 3.11 -31.70 -19.99
N LEU A 190 3.39 -30.80 -20.93
CA LEU A 190 2.60 -29.57 -21.11
C LEU A 190 1.18 -29.79 -21.67
N GLY A 191 0.84 -31.00 -22.10
CA GLY A 191 -0.48 -31.36 -22.65
C GLY A 191 -0.51 -31.59 -24.17
N GLY A 192 0.56 -31.22 -24.89
CA GLY A 192 0.71 -31.52 -26.32
C GLY A 192 1.15 -30.31 -27.15
N PRO A 193 1.06 -30.36 -28.49
CA PRO A 193 1.54 -29.29 -29.38
C PRO A 193 0.78 -27.97 -29.19
N SER A 194 -0.53 -28.01 -28.94
CA SER A 194 -1.37 -26.82 -28.72
C SER A 194 -1.05 -26.05 -27.44
N TYR A 195 -0.26 -26.64 -26.55
CA TYR A 195 0.11 -26.06 -25.25
C TYR A 195 1.52 -25.49 -25.25
N GLN A 196 2.27 -25.58 -26.36
CA GLN A 196 3.65 -25.10 -26.42
C GLN A 196 3.73 -23.57 -26.46
N ASP A 197 2.70 -22.90 -26.99
CA ASP A 197 2.65 -21.42 -27.06
C ASP A 197 1.92 -20.80 -25.86
N ALA A 198 1.51 -21.61 -24.87
CA ALA A 198 0.74 -21.14 -23.72
C ALA A 198 1.58 -20.19 -22.83
N PRO A 199 0.94 -19.23 -22.13
CA PRO A 199 1.66 -18.16 -21.46
C PRO A 199 2.23 -18.54 -20.07
N TYR A 200 3.01 -19.62 -19.99
CA TYR A 200 3.65 -20.08 -18.74
C TYR A 200 4.47 -18.98 -18.06
N ARG A 201 4.50 -18.98 -16.73
CA ARG A 201 5.35 -18.08 -15.94
C ARG A 201 6.83 -18.24 -16.33
N GLU A 202 7.54 -17.13 -16.29
CA GLU A 202 8.98 -17.08 -16.57
C GLU A 202 9.81 -17.38 -15.32
N ASN A 203 11.11 -17.61 -15.49
CA ASN A 203 12.08 -17.71 -14.41
C ASN A 203 11.84 -18.88 -13.43
N MET A 204 11.05 -19.88 -13.77
CA MET A 204 10.80 -21.03 -12.88
C MET A 204 11.95 -22.03 -12.89
N SER A 205 12.08 -22.80 -11.81
CA SER A 205 12.90 -24.02 -11.78
C SER A 205 11.99 -25.24 -11.92
N VAL A 206 12.10 -25.99 -13.02
CA VAL A 206 11.20 -27.10 -13.36
C VAL A 206 11.96 -28.43 -13.31
N ALA A 207 11.56 -29.28 -12.36
CA ALA A 207 12.03 -30.65 -12.25
C ALA A 207 11.03 -31.60 -12.92
N MET A 208 11.40 -32.11 -14.09
CA MET A 208 10.64 -33.16 -14.78
C MET A 208 11.12 -34.51 -14.28
N VAL A 209 10.22 -35.36 -13.79
CA VAL A 209 10.56 -36.64 -13.16
C VAL A 209 9.81 -37.77 -13.85
N THR A 210 10.50 -38.66 -14.57
CA THR A 210 9.86 -39.77 -15.29
C THR A 210 10.52 -41.12 -15.01
N GLY A 211 9.72 -42.19 -15.11
CA GLY A 211 10.24 -43.55 -15.10
C GLY A 211 10.81 -43.90 -16.47
N VAL A 212 11.91 -44.65 -16.53
CA VAL A 212 12.54 -45.02 -17.82
C VAL A 212 11.63 -45.81 -18.78
N ARG A 213 10.56 -46.45 -18.27
CA ARG A 213 9.55 -47.15 -19.08
C ARG A 213 8.30 -46.31 -19.37
N ASP A 214 8.23 -45.07 -18.87
CA ASP A 214 7.16 -44.13 -19.17
C ASP A 214 7.44 -43.40 -20.49
N LEU A 215 7.23 -44.10 -21.60
CA LEU A 215 7.52 -43.57 -22.93
C LEU A 215 6.59 -42.41 -23.32
N GLY A 216 5.40 -42.33 -22.71
CA GLY A 216 4.45 -41.25 -22.95
C GLY A 216 5.00 -39.91 -22.46
N ALA A 217 5.23 -39.77 -21.16
CA ALA A 217 5.76 -38.54 -20.60
C ALA A 217 7.20 -38.25 -21.05
N SER A 218 8.03 -39.28 -21.18
CA SER A 218 9.44 -39.11 -21.59
C SER A 218 9.58 -38.61 -23.04
N GLY A 219 8.60 -38.90 -23.92
CA GLY A 219 8.59 -38.40 -25.29
C GLY A 219 8.46 -36.87 -25.41
N TRP A 220 7.88 -36.21 -24.39
CA TRP A 220 7.65 -34.77 -24.39
C TRP A 220 8.78 -33.95 -23.78
N VAL A 221 9.67 -34.58 -22.99
CA VAL A 221 10.72 -33.90 -22.22
C VAL A 221 11.53 -32.93 -23.07
N THR A 222 11.96 -33.33 -24.26
CA THR A 222 12.77 -32.48 -25.14
C THR A 222 12.03 -31.24 -25.62
N ILE A 223 10.77 -31.41 -26.05
CA ILE A 223 9.95 -30.33 -26.60
C ILE A 223 9.56 -29.36 -25.48
N ASP A 224 9.07 -29.88 -24.37
CA ASP A 224 8.65 -29.08 -23.21
C ASP A 224 9.84 -28.34 -22.57
N THR A 225 11.01 -28.98 -22.51
CA THR A 225 12.24 -28.31 -22.05
C THR A 225 12.59 -27.11 -22.92
N LYS A 226 12.46 -27.25 -24.25
CA LYS A 226 12.74 -26.15 -25.17
C LYS A 226 11.79 -24.98 -24.92
N THR A 227 10.50 -25.27 -24.80
CA THR A 227 9.44 -24.28 -24.54
C THR A 227 9.67 -23.55 -23.21
N LEU A 228 9.90 -24.28 -22.13
CA LEU A 228 10.13 -23.69 -20.81
C LEU A 228 11.43 -22.87 -20.77
N LYS A 229 12.49 -23.29 -21.47
CA LYS A 229 13.73 -22.50 -21.58
C LYS A 229 13.55 -21.18 -22.33
N GLN A 230 12.63 -21.11 -23.31
CA GLN A 230 12.28 -19.84 -23.97
C GLN A 230 11.65 -18.83 -22.98
N ARG A 231 11.09 -19.33 -21.87
CA ARG A 231 10.57 -18.54 -20.74
C ARG A 231 11.59 -18.30 -19.63
N ASN A 232 12.88 -18.40 -19.94
CA ASN A 232 13.97 -18.29 -18.98
C ASN A 232 13.87 -19.26 -17.78
N CYS A 233 13.17 -20.39 -17.95
CA CYS A 233 13.09 -21.40 -16.90
C CYS A 233 14.34 -22.29 -16.91
N SER A 234 14.81 -22.64 -15.72
CA SER A 234 15.80 -23.69 -15.52
C SER A 234 15.06 -25.03 -15.50
N VAL A 235 15.42 -25.96 -16.38
CA VAL A 235 14.73 -27.25 -16.52
C VAL A 235 15.72 -28.39 -16.36
N LYS A 236 15.38 -29.38 -15.52
CA LYS A 236 16.16 -30.60 -15.36
C LYS A 236 15.27 -31.83 -15.35
N HIS A 237 15.70 -32.85 -16.08
CA HIS A 237 15.04 -34.15 -16.17
C HIS A 237 15.69 -35.14 -15.21
N PHE A 238 14.87 -35.81 -14.41
CA PHE A 238 15.26 -36.86 -13.46
C PHE A 238 14.59 -38.16 -13.87
N CYS A 239 15.40 -39.21 -14.05
CA CYS A 239 14.93 -40.54 -14.40
C CYS A 239 15.02 -41.50 -13.20
N PHE A 240 14.11 -42.47 -13.14
CA PHE A 240 14.22 -43.60 -12.20
C PHE A 240 13.84 -44.93 -12.86
N ALA A 241 14.32 -46.03 -12.27
CA ALA A 241 13.94 -47.37 -12.69
C ALA A 241 12.46 -47.61 -12.35
N GLY A 242 11.58 -47.53 -13.35
CA GLY A 242 10.14 -47.59 -13.17
C GLY A 242 9.36 -47.28 -14.44
N GLY A 243 8.03 -47.30 -14.34
CA GLY A 243 7.10 -46.86 -15.40
C GLY A 243 6.35 -45.60 -14.99
N HIS A 244 5.12 -45.44 -15.48
CA HIS A 244 4.25 -44.29 -15.18
C HIS A 244 3.75 -44.32 -13.74
N SER A 245 4.54 -43.75 -12.82
CA SER A 245 4.28 -43.74 -11.37
C SER A 245 4.99 -42.56 -10.72
N VAL A 246 4.57 -42.19 -9.50
CA VAL A 246 5.36 -41.28 -8.65
C VAL A 246 6.70 -41.95 -8.34
N SER A 247 7.79 -41.20 -8.45
CA SER A 247 9.13 -41.75 -8.31
C SER A 247 9.43 -42.17 -6.86
N PRO A 248 10.43 -43.06 -6.66
CA PRO A 248 10.90 -43.41 -5.33
C PRO A 248 11.35 -42.16 -4.55
N PRO A 249 11.22 -42.13 -3.20
CA PRO A 249 11.57 -40.96 -2.40
C PRO A 249 12.99 -40.41 -2.65
N LYS A 250 13.95 -41.27 -2.99
CA LYS A 250 15.32 -40.87 -3.34
C LYS A 250 15.37 -39.96 -4.58
N THR A 251 14.62 -40.29 -5.63
CA THR A 251 14.58 -39.50 -6.86
C THR A 251 13.81 -38.20 -6.64
N THR A 252 12.67 -38.26 -5.93
CA THR A 252 11.93 -37.05 -5.54
C THR A 252 12.79 -36.10 -4.71
N ARG A 253 13.54 -36.62 -3.74
CA ARG A 253 14.45 -35.82 -2.91
C ARG A 253 15.57 -35.17 -3.74
N ALA A 254 16.10 -35.88 -4.74
CA ALA A 254 17.10 -35.30 -5.64
C ALA A 254 16.51 -34.17 -6.50
N ALA A 255 15.24 -34.31 -6.93
CA ALA A 255 14.54 -33.25 -7.64
C ALA A 255 14.29 -32.02 -6.76
N ILE A 256 13.80 -32.21 -5.53
CA ILE A 256 13.58 -31.12 -4.57
C ILE A 256 14.91 -30.45 -4.19
N GLY A 257 15.95 -31.24 -3.87
CA GLY A 257 17.27 -30.70 -3.55
C GLY A 257 17.87 -29.88 -4.70
N TRP A 258 17.62 -30.28 -5.96
CA TRP A 258 18.00 -29.45 -7.10
C TRP A 258 17.19 -28.15 -7.18
N LEU A 259 15.91 -28.14 -6.82
CA LEU A 259 15.12 -26.91 -6.73
C LEU A 259 15.64 -25.98 -5.63
N ASP A 260 16.03 -26.52 -4.47
CA ASP A 260 16.72 -25.78 -3.41
C ASP A 260 18.06 -25.22 -3.91
N GLU A 261 18.84 -26.00 -4.67
CA GLU A 261 20.08 -25.51 -5.29
C GLU A 261 19.83 -24.42 -6.32
N GLN A 262 18.79 -24.53 -7.15
CA GLN A 262 18.45 -23.49 -8.12
C GLN A 262 18.00 -22.21 -7.42
N TRP A 263 17.20 -22.35 -6.36
CA TRP A 263 16.82 -21.23 -5.50
C TRP A 263 18.06 -20.59 -4.87
N SER A 264 18.93 -21.41 -4.27
CA SER A 264 20.17 -20.97 -3.65
C SER A 264 21.12 -20.34 -4.67
N LYS A 265 21.15 -20.79 -5.93
CA LYS A 265 21.94 -20.14 -6.99
C LYS A 265 21.36 -18.80 -7.41
N LYS A 266 20.03 -18.67 -7.46
CA LYS A 266 19.37 -17.38 -7.68
C LYS A 266 19.66 -16.45 -6.51
N THR A 267 19.50 -16.90 -5.27
CA THR A 267 19.78 -16.09 -4.08
C THR A 267 21.27 -15.83 -3.87
N GLN A 268 22.18 -16.75 -4.19
CA GLN A 268 23.63 -16.55 -4.08
C GLN A 268 24.22 -15.76 -5.24
N ALA A 269 23.68 -15.85 -6.46
CA ALA A 269 24.00 -14.88 -7.51
C ALA A 269 23.58 -13.45 -7.11
N ASN A 270 22.55 -13.37 -6.26
CA ASN A 270 22.01 -12.14 -5.71
C ASN A 270 22.77 -11.64 -4.45
N GLU A 271 23.15 -12.54 -3.53
CA GLU A 271 23.84 -12.26 -2.26
C GLU A 271 25.37 -12.19 -2.43
N GLY A 272 25.95 -12.97 -3.35
CA GLY A 272 27.39 -13.04 -3.60
C GLY A 272 28.00 -11.76 -4.19
N ASN A 273 27.17 -10.78 -4.56
CA ASN A 273 27.58 -9.46 -5.03
C ASN A 273 27.39 -8.33 -4.00
N GLY A 274 26.91 -8.63 -2.77
CA GLY A 274 26.58 -7.59 -1.78
C GLY A 274 25.41 -6.69 -2.19
N LYS A 275 24.58 -7.15 -3.15
CA LYS A 275 23.42 -6.42 -3.69
C LYS A 275 22.16 -6.73 -2.90
N ILE A 276 21.22 -5.80 -2.93
CA ILE A 276 19.93 -5.82 -2.25
C ILE A 276 18.97 -6.70 -3.05
N PRO A 277 18.31 -7.70 -2.43
CA PRO A 277 17.49 -8.70 -3.11
C PRO A 277 16.11 -8.16 -3.49
N LEU A 278 16.06 -7.07 -4.25
CA LEU A 278 14.84 -6.51 -4.82
C LEU A 278 14.97 -6.34 -6.33
N GLU A 279 13.89 -6.63 -7.05
CA GLU A 279 13.73 -6.31 -8.46
C GLU A 279 13.16 -4.89 -8.62
N VAL A 280 13.97 -3.98 -9.16
CA VAL A 280 13.58 -2.58 -9.36
C VAL A 280 13.12 -2.36 -10.79
N LEU A 281 11.93 -1.78 -10.99
CA LEU A 281 11.51 -1.26 -12.29
C LEU A 281 11.68 0.25 -12.32
N TYR A 282 12.67 0.72 -13.07
CA TYR A 282 12.87 2.13 -13.39
C TYR A 282 11.89 2.57 -14.49
N VAL A 283 11.12 3.60 -14.21
CA VAL A 283 10.17 4.22 -15.15
C VAL A 283 10.66 5.62 -15.47
N GLY A 284 11.26 5.78 -16.65
CA GLY A 284 11.88 7.02 -17.05
C GLY A 284 12.14 7.08 -18.55
N LYS A 285 12.35 8.29 -19.06
CA LYS A 285 12.62 8.51 -20.48
C LYS A 285 14.05 8.08 -20.82
N ALA A 286 14.21 7.24 -21.84
CA ALA A 286 15.52 6.83 -22.33
C ALA A 286 16.45 8.03 -22.64
N GLY A 287 17.73 7.90 -22.29
CA GLY A 287 18.77 8.92 -22.44
C GLY A 287 19.78 8.88 -21.30
N SER A 288 20.74 9.81 -21.30
CA SER A 288 21.89 9.79 -20.37
C SER A 288 21.52 9.75 -18.88
N ARG A 289 20.40 10.39 -18.51
CA ARG A 289 19.87 10.32 -17.13
C ARG A 289 19.36 8.93 -16.77
N ALA A 290 18.63 8.29 -17.67
CA ALA A 290 18.18 6.92 -17.48
C ALA A 290 19.38 5.96 -17.42
N ASP A 291 20.37 6.15 -18.31
CA ASP A 291 21.58 5.32 -18.31
C ASP A 291 22.35 5.44 -16.97
N ASP A 292 22.44 6.64 -16.40
CA ASP A 292 23.05 6.86 -15.09
C ASP A 292 22.29 6.15 -13.96
N PHE A 293 20.96 6.28 -13.92
CA PHE A 293 20.13 5.54 -12.97
C PHE A 293 20.26 4.03 -13.14
N LEU A 294 20.22 3.51 -14.37
CA LEU A 294 20.30 2.07 -14.62
C LEU A 294 21.67 1.52 -14.22
N SER A 295 22.76 2.24 -14.51
CA SER A 295 24.10 1.88 -14.05
C SER A 295 24.15 1.85 -12.52
N PHE A 296 23.76 2.94 -11.87
CA PHE A 296 23.77 3.08 -10.41
C PHE A 296 22.92 2.03 -9.70
N LEU A 297 21.67 1.82 -10.12
CA LEU A 297 20.78 0.84 -9.51
C LEU A 297 21.30 -0.58 -9.71
N SER A 298 21.88 -0.88 -10.88
CA SER A 298 22.43 -2.21 -11.16
C SER A 298 23.63 -2.53 -10.28
N GLU A 299 24.33 -1.55 -9.71
CA GLU A 299 25.38 -1.77 -8.71
C GLU A 299 24.82 -2.22 -7.35
N HIS A 300 23.58 -1.83 -7.03
CA HIS A 300 22.99 -2.02 -5.70
C HIS A 300 21.89 -3.06 -5.63
N PHE A 301 21.17 -3.35 -6.73
CA PHE A 301 20.02 -4.24 -6.76
C PHE A 301 20.26 -5.45 -7.65
N VAL A 302 19.62 -6.56 -7.31
CA VAL A 302 19.83 -7.85 -8.00
C VAL A 302 19.29 -7.86 -9.43
N SER A 303 18.22 -7.12 -9.67
CA SER A 303 17.61 -6.98 -10.99
C SER A 303 17.09 -5.55 -11.15
N VAL A 304 17.40 -4.96 -12.30
CA VAL A 304 16.89 -3.65 -12.69
C VAL A 304 16.35 -3.74 -14.10
N ALA A 305 15.06 -3.47 -14.25
CA ALA A 305 14.40 -3.33 -15.53
C ALA A 305 14.07 -1.86 -15.80
N ALA A 306 13.87 -1.50 -17.06
CA ALA A 306 13.56 -0.13 -17.47
C ALA A 306 12.34 -0.12 -18.38
N THR A 307 11.51 0.92 -18.27
CA THR A 307 10.43 1.21 -19.21
C THR A 307 10.12 2.70 -19.28
N ASN A 308 9.48 3.13 -20.37
CA ASN A 308 8.92 4.48 -20.44
C ASN A 308 7.56 4.52 -19.75
N ALA A 309 7.15 5.70 -19.27
CA ALA A 309 5.85 5.87 -18.63
C ALA A 309 4.65 5.52 -19.54
N SER A 310 4.78 5.66 -20.87
CA SER A 310 3.73 5.30 -21.84
C SER A 310 3.55 3.80 -22.03
N ASP A 311 4.59 3.03 -21.74
CA ASP A 311 4.67 1.60 -22.04
C ASP A 311 4.50 0.75 -20.77
N LEU A 312 4.22 1.39 -19.63
CA LEU A 312 4.06 0.76 -18.33
C LEU A 312 2.78 -0.10 -18.32
N THR A 313 2.95 -1.41 -18.08
CA THR A 313 1.84 -2.36 -17.97
C THR A 313 1.72 -2.93 -16.56
N LEU A 314 0.54 -3.46 -16.21
CA LEU A 314 0.32 -4.14 -14.93
C LEU A 314 1.25 -5.35 -14.76
N GLU A 315 1.55 -6.06 -15.85
CA GLU A 315 2.47 -7.20 -15.83
C GLU A 315 3.88 -6.78 -15.40
N MET A 316 4.40 -5.68 -15.96
CA MET A 316 5.71 -5.15 -15.59
C MET A 316 5.74 -4.71 -14.12
N VAL A 317 4.68 -4.03 -13.68
CA VAL A 317 4.52 -3.60 -12.29
C VAL A 317 4.48 -4.78 -11.31
N ASN A 318 3.79 -5.86 -11.68
CA ASN A 318 3.67 -7.06 -10.83
C ASN A 318 4.94 -7.90 -10.78
N ARG A 319 5.81 -7.83 -11.80
CA ARG A 319 7.13 -8.47 -11.79
C ARG A 319 8.10 -7.79 -10.83
N ALA A 320 8.00 -6.47 -10.68
CA ALA A 320 8.88 -5.71 -9.80
C ALA A 320 8.48 -5.80 -8.32
N ASP A 321 9.48 -5.69 -7.44
CA ASP A 321 9.30 -5.52 -6.00
C ASP A 321 9.07 -4.05 -5.64
N VAL A 322 9.70 -3.13 -6.36
CA VAL A 322 9.58 -1.69 -6.15
C VAL A 322 9.73 -0.92 -7.46
N LEU A 323 8.96 0.16 -7.61
CA LEU A 323 9.04 1.07 -8.75
C LEU A 323 9.87 2.31 -8.41
N LEU A 324 10.68 2.76 -9.36
CA LEU A 324 11.28 4.10 -9.35
C LEU A 324 10.66 4.92 -10.47
N LEU A 325 9.83 5.91 -10.12
CA LEU A 325 9.22 6.83 -11.07
C LEU A 325 10.06 8.10 -11.20
N ASP A 326 10.79 8.21 -12.31
CA ASP A 326 11.56 9.40 -12.72
C ASP A 326 10.86 10.17 -13.86
N GLN A 327 9.62 9.79 -14.18
CA GLN A 327 8.78 10.42 -15.17
C GLN A 327 7.32 10.42 -14.71
N VAL A 328 6.54 11.42 -15.14
CA VAL A 328 5.09 11.48 -14.89
C VAL A 328 4.40 10.28 -15.52
N VAL A 329 3.71 9.48 -14.69
CA VAL A 329 2.85 8.39 -15.14
C VAL A 329 1.41 8.88 -15.14
N ARG A 330 0.85 9.10 -16.34
CA ARG A 330 -0.52 9.67 -16.46
C ARG A 330 -1.59 8.71 -15.95
N SER A 331 -1.40 7.41 -16.17
CA SER A 331 -2.29 6.36 -15.70
C SER A 331 -1.46 5.21 -15.16
N LEU A 332 -1.49 5.00 -13.85
CA LEU A 332 -1.04 3.76 -13.23
C LEU A 332 -2.02 2.66 -13.61
N PRO A 333 -1.57 1.41 -13.74
CA PRO A 333 -2.48 0.29 -13.94
C PRO A 333 -3.53 0.21 -12.83
N ASP A 334 -4.77 -0.15 -13.19
CA ASP A 334 -5.87 -0.27 -12.23
C ASP A 334 -5.51 -1.23 -11.09
N GLY A 335 -5.73 -0.79 -9.85
CA GLY A 335 -5.42 -1.57 -8.66
C GLY A 335 -3.94 -1.63 -8.30
N CYS A 336 -3.07 -0.84 -8.94
CA CYS A 336 -1.66 -0.74 -8.57
C CYS A 336 -1.51 -0.25 -7.12
N THR A 337 -1.01 -1.15 -6.26
CA THR A 337 -0.59 -0.88 -4.88
C THR A 337 0.88 -1.19 -4.69
N LYS A 338 1.65 -1.23 -5.79
CA LYS A 338 3.07 -1.56 -5.77
C LYS A 338 3.85 -0.44 -5.08
N ALA A 339 4.75 -0.80 -4.16
CA ALA A 339 5.65 0.16 -3.53
C ALA A 339 6.40 0.99 -4.58
N MET A 340 6.43 2.32 -4.41
CA MET A 340 7.04 3.22 -5.39
C MET A 340 7.76 4.40 -4.74
N LEU A 341 8.95 4.70 -5.25
CA LEU A 341 9.67 5.94 -5.01
C LEU A 341 9.47 6.86 -6.21
N MET A 342 9.04 8.10 -5.97
CA MET A 342 8.68 9.07 -7.00
C MET A 342 9.56 10.31 -6.90
N MET A 343 10.16 10.70 -8.02
CA MET A 343 11.16 11.77 -8.10
C MET A 343 10.53 13.14 -8.36
N GLY A 344 10.84 14.10 -7.50
CA GLY A 344 10.54 15.52 -7.69
C GLY A 344 9.11 15.80 -8.15
N SER A 345 8.96 16.64 -9.18
CA SER A 345 7.68 17.07 -9.74
C SER A 345 6.82 15.92 -10.30
N SER A 346 7.46 14.82 -10.72
CA SER A 346 6.74 13.66 -11.26
C SER A 346 5.83 13.01 -10.20
N ALA A 347 6.24 13.07 -8.93
CA ALA A 347 5.48 12.57 -7.80
C ALA A 347 4.13 13.27 -7.65
N ALA A 348 4.12 14.61 -7.63
CA ALA A 348 2.89 15.38 -7.49
C ALA A 348 1.97 15.22 -8.71
N MET A 349 2.53 15.26 -9.93
CA MET A 349 1.73 15.16 -11.15
C MET A 349 1.14 13.77 -11.38
N THR A 350 1.87 12.72 -10.97
CA THR A 350 1.34 11.35 -10.97
C THR A 350 0.29 11.20 -9.88
N GLY A 351 0.58 11.68 -8.67
CA GLY A 351 -0.26 11.54 -7.48
C GLY A 351 -1.57 12.32 -7.49
N GLU A 352 -1.62 13.54 -8.05
CA GLU A 352 -2.81 14.42 -8.07
C GLU A 352 -4.05 13.68 -8.60
N ARG A 353 -3.87 12.84 -9.62
CA ARG A 353 -4.93 12.05 -10.27
C ARG A 353 -5.52 10.93 -9.40
N TYR A 354 -4.83 10.57 -8.31
CA TYR A 354 -5.26 9.55 -7.35
C TYR A 354 -5.64 10.15 -5.99
N GLY A 355 -5.62 11.47 -5.88
CA GLY A 355 -5.88 12.18 -4.63
C GLY A 355 -4.74 12.08 -3.63
N SER A 356 -3.50 11.93 -4.11
CA SER A 356 -2.31 11.86 -3.27
C SER A 356 -2.15 13.12 -2.42
N LYS A 357 -1.71 12.94 -1.17
CA LYS A 357 -1.28 14.02 -0.27
C LYS A 357 -0.01 14.71 -0.75
N ILE A 358 0.83 13.99 -1.50
CA ILE A 358 1.97 14.51 -2.26
C ILE A 358 1.48 15.49 -3.35
N ASP A 359 1.36 16.75 -2.96
CA ASP A 359 0.93 17.85 -3.81
C ASP A 359 2.11 18.69 -4.33
N TRP A 360 1.81 19.56 -5.30
CA TRP A 360 2.75 20.57 -5.76
C TRP A 360 2.65 21.83 -4.91
N LEU A 361 3.29 21.84 -3.74
CA LEU A 361 3.38 23.08 -2.96
C LEU A 361 4.32 24.08 -3.65
N CYS A 362 5.52 23.63 -4.05
CA CYS A 362 6.51 24.47 -4.72
C CYS A 362 7.61 23.64 -5.37
N GLN A 363 8.01 24.01 -6.58
CA GLN A 363 9.24 23.53 -7.20
C GLN A 363 10.38 24.51 -6.93
N CYS A 364 10.84 24.52 -5.68
CA CYS A 364 11.86 25.45 -5.18
C CYS A 364 12.74 24.82 -4.09
N LEU A 365 12.82 23.48 -4.08
CA LEU A 365 13.74 22.76 -3.21
C LEU A 365 15.17 22.98 -3.72
N ASP A 366 16.01 23.50 -2.84
CA ASP A 366 17.46 23.58 -3.04
C ASP A 366 18.11 22.22 -2.77
N ASN A 367 19.43 22.14 -2.81
CA ASN A 367 20.17 20.88 -2.79
C ASN A 367 20.35 20.23 -1.39
N GLU A 368 19.60 20.68 -0.39
CA GLU A 368 19.78 20.28 1.02
C GLU A 368 18.47 19.98 1.77
N ALA A 369 18.55 18.96 2.63
CA ALA A 369 17.51 18.63 3.60
C ALA A 369 17.84 19.20 4.99
N TYR A 370 16.83 19.41 5.84
CA TYR A 370 17.01 19.71 7.26
C TYR A 370 15.92 19.06 8.09
N SER A 371 16.01 19.12 9.44
CA SER A 371 15.09 18.40 10.34
C SER A 371 15.03 16.91 9.98
N VAL A 372 16.18 16.35 9.62
CA VAL A 372 16.34 14.97 9.20
C VAL A 372 16.29 14.08 10.43
N ASN A 373 15.37 13.11 10.45
CA ASN A 373 15.37 12.07 11.47
C ASN A 373 16.46 11.03 11.15
N THR A 374 17.67 11.22 11.67
CA THR A 374 18.82 10.33 11.39
C THR A 374 18.65 8.92 11.94
N SER A 375 17.74 8.70 12.90
CA SER A 375 17.38 7.36 13.38
C SER A 375 16.38 6.64 12.47
N HIS A 376 15.84 7.32 11.46
CA HIS A 376 14.88 6.72 10.53
C HIS A 376 15.54 5.61 9.70
N ALA A 377 14.76 4.58 9.34
CA ALA A 377 15.25 3.38 8.68
C ALA A 377 16.02 3.63 7.38
N ILE A 378 15.71 4.70 6.63
CA ILE A 378 16.44 5.08 5.41
C ILE A 378 17.89 5.51 5.66
N PHE A 379 18.27 5.84 6.90
CA PHE A 379 19.66 6.10 7.29
C PHE A 379 20.34 4.87 7.89
N GLN A 380 19.55 3.88 8.31
CA GLN A 380 20.06 2.70 9.00
C GLN A 380 20.45 1.57 8.04
N GLY A 381 19.79 1.42 6.89
CA GLY A 381 20.21 0.39 5.95
C GLY A 381 19.40 0.26 4.68
N PRO A 382 19.81 -0.65 3.78
CA PRO A 382 20.94 -1.60 3.85
C PRO A 382 22.36 -1.00 3.75
N LEU A 383 22.50 0.28 3.42
CA LEU A 383 23.77 1.00 3.39
C LEU A 383 23.79 2.04 4.52
N PRO A 384 24.35 1.77 5.70
CA PRO A 384 24.31 2.72 6.82
C PRO A 384 24.89 4.09 6.47
N VAL A 385 24.20 5.15 6.87
CA VAL A 385 24.59 6.55 6.62
C VAL A 385 24.48 7.36 7.91
N SER A 386 25.56 8.03 8.27
CA SER A 386 25.55 9.12 9.26
C SER A 386 25.66 10.44 8.50
N PRO A 387 24.53 11.11 8.20
CA PRO A 387 24.55 12.29 7.33
C PRO A 387 25.38 13.41 7.95
N THR A 388 26.21 14.06 7.15
CA THR A 388 27.02 15.20 7.57
C THR A 388 26.13 16.43 7.70
N LEU A 389 25.87 16.85 8.94
CA LEU A 389 25.03 18.00 9.26
C LEU A 389 25.87 19.27 9.46
N VAL A 390 25.53 20.32 8.72
CA VAL A 390 26.18 21.64 8.81
C VAL A 390 25.19 22.66 9.37
N GLU A 391 25.55 23.28 10.50
CA GLU A 391 24.75 24.38 11.05
C GLU A 391 24.84 25.61 10.15
N LYS A 392 23.69 26.14 9.73
CA LYS A 392 23.62 27.41 9.00
C LYS A 392 22.27 28.09 9.16
N ARG A 393 22.17 29.33 8.68
CA ARG A 393 20.86 29.99 8.50
C ARG A 393 20.26 29.62 7.16
N CYS A 394 19.02 29.13 7.17
CA CYS A 394 18.26 28.90 5.96
C CYS A 394 18.18 30.20 5.14
N PRO A 395 18.57 30.20 3.85
CA PRO A 395 18.57 31.41 3.04
C PRO A 395 17.17 32.03 2.90
N HIS A 396 16.12 31.21 2.94
CA HIS A 396 14.73 31.64 2.74
C HIS A 396 14.01 31.95 4.06
N SER A 397 14.02 31.05 5.05
CA SER A 397 13.28 31.23 6.31
C SER A 397 14.07 31.96 7.39
N LYS A 398 15.38 32.15 7.20
CA LYS A 398 16.34 32.73 8.18
C LYS A 398 16.49 31.94 9.49
N LEU A 399 15.77 30.82 9.64
CA LEU A 399 15.88 29.88 10.75
C LEU A 399 17.29 29.27 10.79
N LYS A 400 17.79 29.03 12.00
CA LYS A 400 18.97 28.17 12.17
C LYS A 400 18.56 26.73 11.91
N ILE A 401 19.30 26.05 11.04
CA ILE A 401 19.04 24.68 10.61
C ILE A 401 20.32 23.86 10.66
N GLN A 402 20.16 22.56 10.87
CA GLN A 402 21.20 21.55 10.62
C GLN A 402 20.94 21.00 9.21
N ALA A 403 21.72 21.48 8.24
CA ALA A 403 21.52 21.18 6.82
C ALA A 403 22.37 19.97 6.41
N TRP A 404 21.75 19.02 5.73
CA TRP A 404 22.37 17.87 5.10
C TRP A 404 22.39 18.07 3.58
N LYS A 405 23.59 18.04 2.96
CA LYS A 405 23.73 18.16 1.50
C LYS A 405 23.42 16.83 0.81
N VAL A 406 22.31 16.79 0.08
CA VAL A 406 21.80 15.57 -0.57
C VAL A 406 22.32 15.45 -2.00
N GLU A 407 22.40 16.56 -2.71
CA GLU A 407 22.83 16.63 -4.10
C GLU A 407 23.66 17.88 -4.40
N GLU A 408 24.26 17.94 -5.58
CA GLU A 408 24.81 19.17 -6.13
C GLU A 408 23.68 20.09 -6.63
N PRO A 409 23.86 21.43 -6.61
CA PRO A 409 22.85 22.38 -7.07
C PRO A 409 22.36 22.10 -8.49
N GLN A 410 21.05 21.89 -8.62
CA GLN A 410 20.41 21.54 -9.88
C GLN A 410 19.91 22.79 -10.62
N LYS A 411 19.99 22.77 -11.95
CA LYS A 411 19.42 23.84 -12.80
C LYS A 411 17.92 23.98 -12.60
N THR A 412 17.25 22.84 -12.45
CA THR A 412 15.81 22.76 -12.15
C THR A 412 15.68 22.41 -10.67
N PRO A 413 15.10 23.28 -9.83
CA PRO A 413 14.91 22.97 -8.42
C PRO A 413 14.03 21.73 -8.21
N GLY A 414 14.20 21.08 -7.07
CA GLY A 414 13.37 19.96 -6.67
C GLY A 414 11.98 20.38 -6.18
N LEU A 415 11.17 19.39 -5.81
CA LEU A 415 9.81 19.56 -5.32
C LEU A 415 9.75 19.49 -3.79
N VAL A 416 8.98 20.40 -3.19
CA VAL A 416 8.43 20.21 -1.84
C VAL A 416 6.92 20.07 -1.88
N SER A 417 6.39 19.25 -0.97
CA SER A 417 4.96 19.07 -0.75
C SER A 417 4.51 19.74 0.55
N SER A 418 3.21 19.98 0.68
CA SER A 418 2.53 20.62 1.80
C SER A 418 2.57 19.75 3.05
N ARG A 419 3.38 20.16 4.04
CA ARG A 419 3.48 19.51 5.36
C ARG A 419 2.12 19.21 6.00
N LYS A 420 1.17 20.14 5.88
CA LYS A 420 -0.17 20.05 6.48
C LYS A 420 -0.96 18.81 6.06
N HIS A 421 -0.70 18.24 4.88
CA HIS A 421 -1.43 17.05 4.41
C HIS A 421 -0.97 15.79 5.15
N PHE A 422 0.27 15.75 5.65
CA PHE A 422 0.86 14.56 6.27
C PHE A 422 0.82 14.58 7.79
N ALA A 423 0.77 15.76 8.42
CA ALA A 423 1.00 15.92 9.86
C ALA A 423 0.00 15.17 10.77
N SER A 424 -1.23 14.92 10.30
CA SER A 424 -2.28 14.21 11.03
C SER A 424 -2.67 12.87 10.38
N ALA A 425 -2.04 12.53 9.25
CA ALA A 425 -2.49 11.41 8.43
C ALA A 425 -1.91 10.09 8.94
N LYS A 426 -2.78 9.12 9.27
CA LYS A 426 -2.36 7.83 9.85
C LYS A 426 -1.57 6.95 8.87
N ASP A 427 -1.74 7.17 7.58
CA ASP A 427 -1.09 6.43 6.49
C ASP A 427 0.17 7.14 5.97
N SER A 428 0.68 8.14 6.69
CA SER A 428 1.76 9.00 6.22
C SER A 428 2.80 9.31 7.29
N GLU A 429 3.98 9.67 6.83
CA GLU A 429 5.03 10.19 7.71
C GLU A 429 5.89 11.24 7.01
N ILE A 430 6.42 12.18 7.80
CA ILE A 430 7.37 13.20 7.36
C ILE A 430 8.76 12.79 7.84
N ILE A 431 9.71 12.65 6.92
CA ILE A 431 11.06 12.17 7.23
C ILE A 431 12.06 13.32 7.30
N SER A 432 11.87 14.34 6.45
CA SER A 432 12.69 15.56 6.50
C SER A 432 11.92 16.80 6.06
N GLY A 433 12.45 17.96 6.46
CA GLY A 433 12.26 19.23 5.77
C GLY A 433 13.33 19.45 4.70
N GLY A 434 13.17 20.51 3.91
CA GLY A 434 14.10 20.86 2.83
C GLY A 434 14.36 22.34 2.76
N VAL A 435 15.56 22.77 2.35
CA VAL A 435 15.82 24.20 2.12
C VAL A 435 14.99 24.65 0.92
N ASN A 436 13.97 25.46 1.17
CA ASN A 436 13.02 25.88 0.14
C ASN A 436 12.35 27.23 0.49
N MET A 437 11.70 27.87 -0.50
CA MET A 437 11.08 29.18 -0.32
C MET A 437 9.84 29.20 0.61
N LYS A 438 9.25 28.04 0.92
CA LYS A 438 8.07 27.88 1.78
C LYS A 438 8.44 27.54 3.23
N GLY A 439 9.72 27.53 3.56
CA GLY A 439 10.21 27.30 4.92
C GLY A 439 9.77 25.94 5.48
N VAL A 440 9.26 25.94 6.70
CA VAL A 440 8.86 24.71 7.44
C VAL A 440 7.62 24.02 6.90
N SER A 441 6.88 24.69 6.01
CA SER A 441 5.67 24.14 5.39
C SER A 441 5.98 23.21 4.21
N GLY A 442 7.20 23.25 3.67
CA GLY A 442 7.63 22.41 2.56
C GLY A 442 8.48 21.23 3.01
N VAL A 443 8.04 20.02 2.65
CA VAL A 443 8.71 18.75 2.98
C VAL A 443 9.10 17.99 1.71
N PRO A 444 10.37 17.60 1.54
CA PRO A 444 10.85 16.91 0.34
C PRO A 444 10.95 15.39 0.50
N LEU A 445 11.03 14.84 1.72
CA LEU A 445 11.06 13.40 1.97
C LEU A 445 9.86 13.03 2.84
N VAL A 446 8.87 12.39 2.23
CA VAL A 446 7.63 11.96 2.88
C VAL A 446 7.17 10.61 2.34
N ARG A 447 6.47 9.83 3.18
CA ARG A 447 5.75 8.64 2.75
C ARG A 447 4.24 8.86 2.84
N GLU A 448 3.54 8.32 1.86
CA GLU A 448 2.09 8.17 1.83
C GLU A 448 1.76 6.73 1.39
N ALA A 449 1.29 5.90 2.31
CA ALA A 449 1.02 4.48 2.08
C ALA A 449 2.23 3.81 1.36
N HIS A 450 2.00 3.19 0.19
CA HIS A 450 3.03 2.56 -0.63
C HIS A 450 3.85 3.55 -1.49
N ARG A 451 3.70 4.87 -1.32
CA ARG A 451 4.36 5.90 -2.13
C ARG A 451 5.34 6.73 -1.31
N PHE A 452 6.50 6.99 -1.88
CA PHE A 452 7.52 7.83 -1.29
C PHE A 452 7.86 9.00 -2.21
N LEU A 453 7.83 10.23 -1.68
CA LEU A 453 8.37 11.39 -2.37
C LEU A 453 9.88 11.48 -2.10
N TRP A 454 10.68 11.39 -3.15
CA TRP A 454 12.05 11.88 -3.17
C TRP A 454 12.04 13.24 -3.89
N GLY A 455 11.94 14.34 -3.14
CA GLY A 455 11.73 15.68 -3.70
C GLY A 455 12.92 16.24 -4.49
N PHE A 456 14.12 15.72 -4.22
CA PHE A 456 15.37 16.04 -4.93
C PHE A 456 15.36 15.47 -6.36
N VAL A 457 16.16 16.04 -7.26
CA VAL A 457 16.02 15.77 -8.71
C VAL A 457 17.32 15.41 -9.43
N ALA A 458 18.46 15.48 -8.76
CA ALA A 458 19.74 15.12 -9.35
C ALA A 458 19.74 13.68 -9.86
N PRO A 459 20.41 13.39 -10.99
CA PRO A 459 20.79 12.03 -11.33
C PRO A 459 21.85 11.52 -10.33
N PRO A 460 22.03 10.19 -10.16
CA PRO A 460 22.97 9.63 -9.20
C PRO A 460 24.40 10.19 -9.26
N ILE A 461 24.94 10.48 -10.45
CA ILE A 461 26.27 11.06 -10.62
C ILE A 461 26.42 12.46 -9.97
N GLU A 462 25.32 13.18 -9.77
CA GLU A 462 25.27 14.51 -9.14
C GLU A 462 24.72 14.47 -7.69
N MET A 463 24.38 13.29 -7.18
CA MET A 463 24.06 13.11 -5.76
C MET A 463 25.34 13.04 -4.92
N THR A 464 25.27 13.47 -3.65
CA THR A 464 26.38 13.22 -2.73
C THR A 464 26.49 11.72 -2.43
N GLU A 465 27.63 11.30 -1.89
CA GLU A 465 27.84 9.90 -1.48
C GLU A 465 26.80 9.43 -0.46
N GLU A 466 26.54 10.27 0.55
CA GLU A 466 25.48 10.06 1.54
C GLU A 466 24.10 10.05 0.88
N GLY A 467 23.83 10.97 -0.05
CA GLY A 467 22.59 11.04 -0.81
C GLY A 467 22.29 9.77 -1.59
N ARG A 468 23.28 9.23 -2.31
CA ARG A 468 23.17 7.96 -3.05
C ARG A 468 22.82 6.79 -2.14
N ARG A 469 23.49 6.65 -1.00
CA ARG A 469 23.22 5.57 -0.05
C ARG A 469 21.80 5.68 0.53
N VAL A 470 21.37 6.87 0.95
CA VAL A 470 20.02 7.08 1.47
C VAL A 470 18.97 6.87 0.38
N PHE A 471 19.25 7.19 -0.88
CA PHE A 471 18.37 6.90 -2.01
C PHE A 471 18.12 5.39 -2.18
N VAL A 472 19.21 4.61 -2.19
CA VAL A 472 19.15 3.14 -2.25
C VAL A 472 18.39 2.57 -1.04
N ASN A 473 18.66 3.10 0.15
CA ASN A 473 17.94 2.71 1.36
C ASN A 473 16.46 3.05 1.32
N SER A 474 16.10 4.18 0.70
CA SER A 474 14.71 4.59 0.55
C SER A 474 13.93 3.64 -0.35
N LEU A 475 14.53 3.16 -1.46
CA LEU A 475 13.96 2.12 -2.31
C LEU A 475 13.79 0.79 -1.56
N ALA A 476 14.80 0.36 -0.82
CA ALA A 476 14.73 -0.88 -0.03
C ALA A 476 13.69 -0.78 1.10
N TRP A 477 13.55 0.39 1.70
CA TRP A 477 12.62 0.63 2.80
C TRP A 477 11.17 0.76 2.34
N ILE A 478 10.90 1.49 1.25
CA ILE A 478 9.52 1.69 0.78
C ILE A 478 8.85 0.38 0.34
N HIS A 479 9.63 -0.61 -0.12
CA HIS A 479 9.15 -1.96 -0.43
C HIS A 479 8.38 -2.62 0.73
N LYS A 480 8.71 -2.29 1.99
CA LYS A 480 8.00 -2.84 3.18
C LYS A 480 6.53 -2.42 3.25
N PHE A 481 6.14 -1.39 2.50
CA PHE A 481 4.79 -0.87 2.43
C PHE A 481 4.08 -1.32 1.15
N ASP A 482 4.59 -2.34 0.46
CA ASP A 482 3.92 -2.93 -0.71
C ASP A 482 2.50 -3.38 -0.33
N GLY A 483 1.51 -2.98 -1.13
CA GLY A 483 0.11 -3.28 -0.87
C GLY A 483 -0.59 -2.35 0.13
N GLU A 484 0.10 -1.44 0.82
CA GLU A 484 -0.57 -0.48 1.71
C GLU A 484 -1.54 0.42 0.94
N VAL A 485 -2.70 0.70 1.52
CA VAL A 485 -3.76 1.48 0.87
C VAL A 485 -3.85 2.87 1.48
N GLN A 486 -3.88 3.87 0.62
CA GLN A 486 -4.16 5.26 0.99
C GLN A 486 -5.53 5.37 1.66
N ARG A 487 -5.56 5.92 2.87
CA ARG A 487 -6.76 6.12 3.70
C ARG A 487 -7.24 7.55 3.69
N GLU A 488 -6.32 8.50 3.51
CA GLU A 488 -6.61 9.94 3.52
C GLU A 488 -6.25 10.55 2.17
N PHE A 489 -7.15 11.38 1.61
CA PHE A 489 -7.06 11.94 0.26
C PHE A 489 -6.92 13.46 0.30
N ALA A 490 -6.19 14.02 -0.66
CA ALA A 490 -6.06 15.45 -0.87
C ALA A 490 -6.14 15.79 -2.36
N GLY A 491 -6.60 17.01 -2.69
CA GLY A 491 -6.51 17.55 -4.05
C GLY A 491 -7.49 17.01 -5.09
N LEU A 492 -8.40 16.09 -4.73
CA LEU A 492 -9.43 15.63 -5.66
C LEU A 492 -10.51 16.69 -5.90
N HIS A 493 -10.95 16.80 -7.16
CA HIS A 493 -12.01 17.74 -7.55
C HIS A 493 -13.39 17.23 -7.12
N ASP A 494 -14.13 18.07 -6.41
CA ASP A 494 -15.55 17.87 -6.12
C ASP A 494 -16.44 18.50 -7.19
N ARG A 495 -17.75 18.31 -7.09
CA ARG A 495 -18.69 18.88 -8.08
C ARG A 495 -18.74 20.41 -8.03
N ASN A 496 -18.42 21.02 -6.89
CA ASN A 496 -18.33 22.49 -6.75
C ASN A 496 -17.18 23.09 -7.58
N THR A 497 -16.17 22.27 -7.90
CA THR A 497 -15.06 22.66 -8.76
C THR A 497 -15.56 23.06 -10.16
N ILE A 498 -16.60 22.41 -10.70
CA ILE A 498 -17.21 22.79 -12.00
C ILE A 498 -17.61 24.26 -11.99
N LYS A 499 -18.40 24.66 -10.98
CA LYS A 499 -18.86 26.04 -10.82
C LYS A 499 -17.69 26.99 -10.66
N SER A 500 -16.77 26.68 -9.74
CA SER A 500 -15.63 27.52 -9.39
C SER A 500 -14.71 27.81 -10.59
N VAL A 501 -14.46 26.80 -11.42
CA VAL A 501 -13.61 26.92 -12.62
C VAL A 501 -14.31 27.69 -13.73
N LEU A 502 -15.58 27.40 -13.98
CA LEU A 502 -16.33 28.03 -15.07
C LEU A 502 -16.74 29.48 -14.76
N GLU A 503 -16.85 29.87 -13.49
CA GLU A 503 -17.12 31.25 -13.08
C GLU A 503 -15.85 32.10 -12.89
N SER A 504 -14.68 31.46 -12.71
CA SER A 504 -13.43 32.18 -12.48
C SER A 504 -12.98 32.97 -13.73
N PRO A 505 -12.73 34.28 -13.61
CA PRO A 505 -12.20 35.08 -14.73
C PRO A 505 -10.73 34.76 -15.04
N TYR A 506 -10.04 34.03 -14.14
CA TYR A 506 -8.61 33.71 -14.27
C TYR A 506 -8.35 32.41 -15.02
N VAL A 507 -9.39 31.61 -15.29
CA VAL A 507 -9.25 30.36 -16.06
C VAL A 507 -9.52 30.67 -17.52
N SER A 508 -8.50 30.63 -18.37
CA SER A 508 -8.66 30.69 -19.83
C SER A 508 -9.06 29.33 -20.41
N ALA A 509 -9.53 29.31 -21.65
CA ALA A 509 -9.86 28.07 -22.37
C ALA A 509 -8.67 27.09 -22.44
N GLU A 510 -7.45 27.62 -22.59
CA GLU A 510 -6.20 26.85 -22.61
C GLU A 510 -5.92 26.07 -21.32
N ASN A 511 -6.49 26.51 -20.19
CA ASN A 511 -6.30 25.88 -18.89
C ASN A 511 -7.40 24.86 -18.53
N LEU A 512 -8.52 24.85 -19.27
CA LEU A 512 -9.62 23.91 -19.04
C LEU A 512 -9.24 22.42 -19.04
N PRO A 513 -8.24 21.94 -19.83
CA PRO A 513 -7.82 20.55 -19.81
C PRO A 513 -7.29 20.04 -18.46
N ARG A 514 -7.05 20.95 -17.50
CA ARG A 514 -6.71 20.57 -16.12
C ARG A 514 -7.90 19.96 -15.36
N TRP A 515 -9.13 20.35 -15.70
CA TRP A 515 -10.34 19.94 -14.98
C TRP A 515 -11.29 19.09 -15.81
N PHE A 516 -11.27 19.24 -17.14
CA PHE A 516 -12.24 18.62 -18.04
C PHE A 516 -11.55 17.81 -19.15
N PRO A 517 -12.17 16.74 -19.66
CA PRO A 517 -11.65 15.99 -20.81
C PRO A 517 -11.48 16.87 -22.05
N GLU A 518 -10.37 16.68 -22.79
CA GLU A 518 -10.11 17.41 -24.05
C GLU A 518 -11.26 17.28 -25.04
N SER A 519 -11.86 16.09 -25.16
CA SER A 519 -13.01 15.86 -26.05
C SER A 519 -14.23 16.73 -25.71
N LEU A 520 -14.45 17.03 -24.42
CA LEU A 520 -15.54 17.92 -24.00
C LEU A 520 -15.22 19.37 -24.36
N ILE A 521 -13.97 19.78 -24.17
CA ILE A 521 -13.51 21.14 -24.49
C ILE A 521 -13.58 21.39 -25.99
N GLU A 522 -13.18 20.41 -26.81
CA GLU A 522 -13.29 20.47 -28.27
C GLU A 522 -14.76 20.59 -28.71
N GLN A 523 -15.65 19.76 -28.17
CA GLN A 523 -17.10 19.83 -28.45
C GLN A 523 -17.70 21.18 -28.06
N ALA A 524 -17.24 21.75 -26.94
CA ALA A 524 -17.65 23.06 -26.46
C ALA A 524 -16.93 24.22 -27.16
N SER A 525 -15.95 23.97 -28.03
CA SER A 525 -15.07 24.99 -28.61
C SER A 525 -14.41 25.90 -27.55
N GLY A 526 -14.10 25.34 -26.38
CA GLY A 526 -13.54 26.07 -25.24
C GLY A 526 -14.52 27.02 -24.53
N ASP A 527 -15.80 27.03 -24.91
CA ASP A 527 -16.82 27.90 -24.31
C ASP A 527 -17.27 27.39 -22.93
N LYS A 528 -17.16 28.24 -21.92
CA LYS A 528 -17.49 27.90 -20.53
C LYS A 528 -18.99 27.69 -20.33
N GLU A 529 -19.85 28.36 -21.10
CA GLU A 529 -21.30 28.18 -21.02
C GLU A 529 -21.72 26.84 -21.59
N ALA A 530 -21.16 26.44 -22.73
CA ALA A 530 -21.36 25.11 -23.32
C ALA A 530 -20.91 24.00 -22.37
N ILE A 531 -19.76 24.14 -21.70
CA ILE A 531 -19.31 23.18 -20.68
C ILE A 531 -20.26 23.16 -19.49
N ARG A 532 -20.74 24.32 -19.01
CA ARG A 532 -21.74 24.38 -17.93
C ARG A 532 -23.01 23.62 -18.30
N ASN A 533 -23.51 23.83 -19.52
CA ASN A 533 -24.69 23.16 -20.04
C ASN A 533 -24.49 21.65 -20.22
N HIS A 534 -23.27 21.19 -20.50
CA HIS A 534 -22.97 19.76 -20.55
C HIS A 534 -23.26 19.03 -19.24
N PHE A 535 -23.01 19.70 -18.11
CA PHE A 535 -23.24 19.18 -16.75
C PHE A 535 -24.63 19.52 -16.19
N ALA A 536 -25.31 20.51 -16.77
CA ALA A 536 -26.64 20.92 -16.34
C ALA A 536 -27.61 19.73 -16.32
N ASN A 537 -28.35 19.57 -15.21
CA ASN A 537 -29.28 18.46 -14.95
C ASN A 537 -28.67 17.05 -14.90
N ARG A 538 -27.34 16.93 -14.94
CA ARG A 538 -26.62 15.64 -14.92
C ARG A 538 -25.64 15.53 -13.75
N MET A 539 -25.74 16.46 -12.79
CA MET A 539 -24.87 16.55 -11.61
C MET A 539 -24.84 15.25 -10.80
N ASP A 540 -25.96 14.53 -10.75
CA ASP A 540 -26.09 13.24 -10.06
C ASP A 540 -25.21 12.12 -10.62
N PHE A 541 -24.65 12.31 -11.82
CA PHE A 541 -23.79 11.34 -12.52
C PHE A 541 -22.35 11.86 -12.71
N VAL A 542 -22.05 13.06 -12.20
CA VAL A 542 -20.70 13.63 -12.29
C VAL A 542 -19.78 12.92 -11.31
N HIS A 543 -18.64 12.46 -11.81
CA HIS A 543 -17.56 11.86 -11.03
C HIS A 543 -16.18 12.25 -11.59
N VAL A 544 -15.15 11.91 -10.81
CA VAL A 544 -13.76 11.91 -11.26
C VAL A 544 -13.28 10.46 -11.30
N PRO A 545 -13.15 9.86 -12.49
CA PRO A 545 -12.57 8.53 -12.62
C PRO A 545 -11.21 8.44 -11.93
N THR A 546 -10.96 7.30 -11.30
CA THR A 546 -9.65 7.04 -10.68
C THR A 546 -8.55 7.16 -11.73
N GLY A 547 -7.52 7.95 -11.43
CA GLY A 547 -6.39 8.16 -12.34
C GLY A 547 -6.63 9.16 -13.46
N SER A 548 -7.87 9.63 -13.71
CA SER A 548 -8.07 10.72 -14.68
C SER A 548 -7.74 12.07 -14.04
N GLY A 549 -8.23 12.33 -12.83
CA GLY A 549 -8.24 13.66 -12.23
C GLY A 549 -9.22 14.64 -12.91
N LEU A 550 -10.03 14.17 -13.86
CA LEU A 550 -10.91 15.02 -14.69
C LEU A 550 -12.38 14.81 -14.34
N LEU A 551 -13.13 15.91 -14.24
CA LEU A 551 -14.58 15.91 -14.04
C LEU A 551 -15.29 15.49 -15.33
N GLN A 552 -16.05 14.41 -15.24
CA GLN A 552 -16.85 13.90 -16.35
C GLN A 552 -18.13 13.25 -15.85
N ILE A 553 -19.00 12.87 -16.79
CA ILE A 553 -20.24 12.19 -16.46
C ILE A 553 -20.06 10.70 -16.64
N ASP A 554 -20.44 9.94 -15.62
CA ASP A 554 -20.51 8.50 -15.65
C ASP A 554 -21.66 8.08 -16.57
N ARG A 555 -21.33 7.80 -17.84
CA ARG A 555 -22.30 7.41 -18.87
C ARG A 555 -23.01 6.10 -18.54
N GLU A 556 -22.36 5.20 -17.81
CA GLU A 556 -22.94 3.92 -17.42
C GLU A 556 -24.00 4.13 -16.35
N ALA A 557 -23.69 4.92 -15.31
CA ALA A 557 -24.66 5.27 -14.27
C ALA A 557 -25.82 6.12 -14.81
N GLU A 558 -25.53 7.04 -15.74
CA GLU A 558 -26.53 7.86 -16.44
C GLU A 558 -27.48 6.99 -17.28
N GLN A 559 -26.94 6.08 -18.10
CA GLN A 559 -27.74 5.18 -18.94
C GLN A 559 -28.70 4.33 -18.09
N LEU A 560 -28.29 3.93 -16.89
CA LEU A 560 -29.11 3.15 -15.97
C LEU A 560 -30.06 3.99 -15.12
N GLY A 561 -29.96 5.32 -15.16
CA GLY A 561 -30.72 6.21 -14.28
C GLY A 561 -30.44 5.91 -12.81
N THR A 562 -29.17 5.68 -12.46
CA THR A 562 -28.72 5.38 -11.09
C THR A 562 -27.80 6.48 -10.58
N PRO A 563 -28.34 7.52 -9.89
CA PRO A 563 -27.54 8.58 -9.27
C PRO A 563 -26.43 7.99 -8.40
N ILE A 564 -25.17 8.41 -8.63
CA ILE A 564 -24.02 7.73 -8.02
C ILE A 564 -23.93 7.93 -6.49
N GLN A 565 -24.59 8.98 -5.99
CA GLN A 565 -24.63 9.36 -4.57
C GLN A 565 -25.82 8.78 -3.80
N ASP A 566 -26.78 8.17 -4.50
CA ASP A 566 -27.94 7.55 -3.88
C ASP A 566 -27.63 6.09 -3.50
N PRO A 567 -27.65 5.70 -2.21
CA PRO A 567 -27.44 4.33 -1.80
C PRO A 567 -28.38 3.31 -2.48
N ALA A 568 -29.58 3.74 -2.91
CA ALA A 568 -30.49 2.88 -3.68
C ALA A 568 -29.90 2.44 -5.03
N SER A 569 -28.97 3.22 -5.60
CA SER A 569 -28.24 2.82 -6.80
C SER A 569 -27.38 1.58 -6.56
N ILE A 570 -26.78 1.42 -5.36
CA ILE A 570 -26.03 0.20 -5.03
C ILE A 570 -26.96 -1.01 -5.02
N GLU A 571 -28.11 -0.92 -4.36
CA GLU A 571 -29.09 -2.01 -4.32
C GLU A 571 -29.52 -2.42 -5.73
N LYS A 572 -29.85 -1.43 -6.59
CA LYS A 572 -30.19 -1.67 -7.99
C LYS A 572 -29.05 -2.33 -8.78
N TRP A 573 -27.80 -1.89 -8.60
CA TRP A 573 -26.67 -2.56 -9.25
C TRP A 573 -26.47 -3.99 -8.76
N ILE A 574 -26.72 -4.27 -7.47
CA ILE A 574 -26.64 -5.63 -6.91
C ILE A 574 -27.70 -6.53 -7.54
N ASP A 575 -28.93 -6.06 -7.68
CA ASP A 575 -30.01 -6.85 -8.31
C ASP A 575 -29.76 -7.11 -9.80
N MET A 576 -29.13 -6.16 -10.49
CA MET A 576 -28.71 -6.35 -11.87
C MET A 576 -27.59 -7.37 -12.06
N LEU A 577 -26.92 -7.82 -10.99
CA LEU A 577 -25.89 -8.87 -11.09
C LEU A 577 -26.46 -10.23 -11.53
N ASP A 578 -27.76 -10.47 -11.35
CA ASP A 578 -28.44 -11.69 -11.76
C ASP A 578 -28.94 -11.65 -13.22
N GLY A 579 -28.74 -10.55 -13.95
CA GLY A 579 -29.26 -10.35 -15.31
C GLY A 579 -28.21 -10.08 -16.39
N ASP A 580 -28.68 -9.74 -17.59
CA ASP A 580 -27.85 -9.56 -18.80
C ASP A 580 -26.87 -8.38 -18.71
N GLN A 581 -27.13 -7.41 -17.82
CA GLN A 581 -26.26 -6.26 -17.58
C GLN A 581 -25.29 -6.46 -16.39
N SER A 582 -25.10 -7.71 -15.93
CA SER A 582 -24.28 -8.03 -14.75
C SER A 582 -22.84 -7.52 -14.82
N LYS A 583 -22.21 -7.45 -16.00
CA LYS A 583 -20.84 -6.92 -16.16
C LYS A 583 -20.78 -5.40 -15.92
N LEU A 584 -21.76 -4.67 -16.44
CA LEU A 584 -21.90 -3.22 -16.26
C LEU A 584 -22.16 -2.89 -14.78
N ALA A 585 -23.12 -3.57 -14.18
CA ALA A 585 -23.48 -3.39 -12.78
C ALA A 585 -22.32 -3.73 -11.83
N PHE A 586 -21.58 -4.79 -12.13
CA PHE A 586 -20.36 -5.14 -11.39
C PHE A 586 -19.29 -4.06 -11.50
N GLY A 587 -19.08 -3.48 -12.68
CA GLY A 587 -18.14 -2.37 -12.88
C GLY A 587 -18.48 -1.15 -12.01
N LEU A 588 -19.77 -0.78 -11.93
CA LEU A 588 -20.26 0.31 -11.08
C LEU A 588 -20.06 0.00 -9.59
N LEU A 589 -20.38 -1.23 -9.15
CA LEU A 589 -20.15 -1.66 -7.77
C LEU A 589 -18.66 -1.59 -7.39
N GLN A 590 -17.77 -2.07 -8.25
CA GLN A 590 -16.32 -1.99 -8.00
C GLN A 590 -15.83 -0.54 -7.93
N ARG A 591 -16.28 0.31 -8.87
CA ARG A 591 -15.93 1.73 -8.96
C ARG A 591 -16.29 2.48 -7.68
N TYR A 592 -17.52 2.30 -7.20
CA TYR A 592 -18.08 3.13 -6.14
C TYR A 592 -17.92 2.56 -4.72
N THR A 593 -17.56 1.28 -4.53
CA THR A 593 -17.50 0.69 -3.16
C THR A 593 -16.13 0.21 -2.72
N ARG A 594 -15.17 0.05 -3.65
CA ARG A 594 -13.84 -0.56 -3.42
C ARG A 594 -13.86 -1.94 -2.76
N GLN A 595 -15.00 -2.63 -2.74
CA GLN A 595 -15.07 -3.97 -2.20
C GLN A 595 -14.36 -4.95 -3.11
N ARG A 596 -13.58 -5.86 -2.51
CA ARG A 596 -12.93 -6.97 -3.22
C ARG A 596 -13.86 -8.19 -3.34
N ILE A 597 -15.17 -7.95 -3.39
CA ILE A 597 -16.17 -8.99 -3.63
C ILE A 597 -16.19 -9.21 -5.15
N ARG A 598 -15.98 -10.45 -5.60
CA ARG A 598 -16.11 -10.81 -7.02
C ARG A 598 -17.57 -10.63 -7.49
N ARG A 599 -17.88 -10.87 -8.76
CA ARG A 599 -19.25 -10.77 -9.30
C ARG A 599 -20.17 -11.90 -8.77
N LYS A 600 -20.46 -11.86 -7.45
CA LYS A 600 -21.25 -12.86 -6.70
C LYS A 600 -22.47 -12.18 -6.05
N PRO A 601 -23.66 -12.23 -6.69
CA PRO A 601 -24.85 -11.50 -6.25
C PRO A 601 -25.19 -11.66 -4.77
N LYS A 602 -25.15 -12.90 -4.26
CA LYS A 602 -25.45 -13.21 -2.85
C LYS A 602 -24.52 -12.48 -1.86
N GLN A 603 -23.21 -12.49 -2.11
CA GLN A 603 -22.22 -11.83 -1.24
C GLN A 603 -22.38 -10.31 -1.24
N TRP A 604 -22.73 -9.74 -2.39
CA TRP A 604 -23.03 -8.31 -2.49
C TRP A 604 -24.29 -7.94 -1.70
N ARG A 605 -25.36 -8.75 -1.76
CA ARG A 605 -26.57 -8.54 -0.94
C ARG A 605 -26.28 -8.62 0.55
N GLU A 606 -25.52 -9.61 0.99
CA GLU A 606 -25.11 -9.76 2.39
C GLU A 606 -24.28 -8.57 2.88
N TRP A 607 -23.32 -8.13 2.05
CA TRP A 607 -22.52 -6.94 2.34
C TRP A 607 -23.39 -5.69 2.42
N PHE A 608 -24.28 -5.45 1.45
CA PHE A 608 -25.12 -4.26 1.45
C PHE A 608 -26.09 -4.27 2.64
N ALA A 609 -26.74 -5.40 2.94
CA ALA A 609 -27.61 -5.54 4.09
C ALA A 609 -26.90 -5.20 5.42
N SER A 610 -25.64 -5.60 5.56
CA SER A 610 -24.83 -5.36 6.77
C SER A 610 -24.34 -3.92 6.90
N ASN A 611 -24.22 -3.19 5.79
CA ASN A 611 -23.51 -1.91 5.75
C ASN A 611 -24.38 -0.72 5.32
N LYS A 612 -25.57 -0.93 4.73
CA LYS A 612 -26.36 0.14 4.07
C LYS A 612 -26.58 1.39 4.92
N ASP A 613 -26.82 1.23 6.22
CA ASP A 613 -27.05 2.38 7.12
C ASP A 613 -25.77 3.15 7.48
N GLN A 614 -24.61 2.61 7.12
CA GLN A 614 -23.27 3.17 7.38
C GLN A 614 -22.60 3.67 6.12
N LEU A 615 -23.20 3.42 4.94
CA LEU A 615 -22.66 3.86 3.66
C LEU A 615 -22.84 5.36 3.50
N VAL A 616 -21.72 6.07 3.38
CA VAL A 616 -21.69 7.50 3.11
C VAL A 616 -20.96 7.73 1.80
N PHE A 617 -21.61 8.42 0.86
CA PHE A 617 -20.97 8.86 -0.37
C PHE A 617 -20.05 10.06 -0.09
N VAL A 618 -18.81 9.98 -0.55
CA VAL A 618 -17.76 10.99 -0.35
C VAL A 618 -17.13 11.38 -1.69
N GLU A 619 -17.31 12.64 -2.09
CA GLU A 619 -16.73 13.19 -3.33
C GLU A 619 -15.22 13.44 -3.19
N ASP A 620 -14.81 14.02 -2.06
CA ASP A 620 -13.43 14.39 -1.74
C ASP A 620 -12.48 13.20 -1.51
N GLN A 621 -13.04 12.00 -1.40
CA GLN A 621 -12.32 10.73 -1.47
C GLN A 621 -12.56 10.04 -2.80
N GLY A 622 -12.73 10.76 -3.90
CA GLY A 622 -12.82 10.19 -5.25
C GLY A 622 -14.13 9.47 -5.51
N TYR A 623 -15.24 10.14 -5.23
CA TYR A 623 -16.61 9.74 -5.58
C TYR A 623 -16.91 8.29 -5.25
N ARG A 624 -16.91 7.94 -3.95
CA ARG A 624 -17.14 6.55 -3.51
C ARG A 624 -17.95 6.48 -2.24
N TYR A 625 -18.48 5.31 -1.94
CA TYR A 625 -19.05 4.98 -0.65
C TYR A 625 -17.97 4.50 0.31
N VAL A 626 -18.01 5.04 1.52
CA VAL A 626 -17.22 4.58 2.66
C VAL A 626 -18.16 4.10 3.77
N ILE A 627 -17.76 3.06 4.48
CA ILE A 627 -18.46 2.60 5.68
C ILE A 627 -17.97 3.48 6.82
N ARG A 628 -18.81 4.40 7.29
CA ARG A 628 -18.54 5.15 8.52
C ARG A 628 -19.29 4.49 9.67
N PRO A 629 -18.59 4.14 10.77
CA PRO A 629 -19.27 3.83 12.02
C PRO A 629 -20.28 4.94 12.32
N LYS A 630 -21.50 4.58 12.75
CA LYS A 630 -22.63 5.51 12.92
C LYS A 630 -22.32 6.72 13.83
N ASP A 631 -21.23 6.68 14.59
CA ASP A 631 -20.82 7.70 15.56
C ASP A 631 -19.55 8.50 15.17
N THR A 632 -18.98 8.32 13.97
CA THR A 632 -17.77 9.08 13.58
C THR A 632 -18.08 10.56 13.34
N PRO A 633 -17.45 11.51 14.06
CA PRO A 633 -17.72 12.93 13.89
C PRO A 633 -17.28 13.48 12.51
N PRO A 634 -17.86 14.61 12.05
CA PRO A 634 -17.42 15.30 10.83
C PRO A 634 -15.92 15.66 10.84
N ALA A 635 -15.27 15.80 9.67
CA ALA A 635 -13.82 16.05 9.58
C ALA A 635 -13.34 17.30 10.34
N LYS A 636 -14.13 18.39 10.35
CA LYS A 636 -13.85 19.59 11.15
C LYS A 636 -13.84 19.35 12.66
N VAL A 637 -14.61 18.35 13.11
CA VAL A 637 -14.65 17.91 14.51
C VAL A 637 -13.40 17.11 14.85
N MET A 638 -12.94 16.24 13.95
CA MET A 638 -11.69 15.50 14.12
C MET A 638 -10.46 16.44 14.17
N GLN A 639 -10.41 17.43 13.26
CA GLN A 639 -9.36 18.45 13.23
C GLN A 639 -9.26 19.26 14.54
N ALA A 640 -10.38 19.48 15.24
CA ALA A 640 -10.39 20.19 16.52
C ALA A 640 -9.79 19.35 17.66
N LEU A 641 -9.84 18.02 17.56
CA LEU A 641 -9.32 17.10 18.58
C LEU A 641 -7.82 16.82 18.40
N ASP A 642 -7.31 16.80 17.16
CA ASP A 642 -5.92 16.44 16.84
C ASP A 642 -4.88 17.50 17.26
N ASN A 643 -5.28 18.77 17.43
CA ASN A 643 -4.38 19.88 17.76
C ASN A 643 -4.03 20.02 19.25
N THR A 644 -4.46 19.10 20.12
CA THR A 644 -4.25 19.17 21.57
C THR A 644 -2.98 18.47 22.06
N GLY A 645 -2.26 17.75 21.20
CA GLY A 645 -1.08 16.96 21.61
C GLY A 645 -1.43 15.66 22.37
N GLU A 646 -2.70 15.43 22.66
CA GLU A 646 -3.19 14.27 23.43
C GLU A 646 -3.34 13.00 22.56
N SER A 647 -3.19 13.11 21.25
CA SER A 647 -3.34 12.00 20.30
C SER A 647 -2.22 10.93 20.41
N GLN A 648 -1.09 11.27 21.04
CA GLN A 648 0.06 10.38 21.22
C GLN A 648 0.12 9.70 22.60
N THR A 649 -0.82 9.96 23.50
CA THR A 649 -0.80 9.37 24.85
C THR A 649 -1.24 7.90 24.81
N GLU A 650 -0.37 7.00 25.27
CA GLU A 650 -0.64 5.56 25.30
C GLU A 650 -1.62 5.18 26.44
N LEU A 651 -2.59 4.32 26.14
CA LEU A 651 -3.60 3.86 27.10
C LEU A 651 -3.09 2.67 27.94
N THR A 652 -3.16 2.79 29.26
CA THR A 652 -2.64 1.80 30.21
C THR A 652 -3.76 1.13 31.02
N GLU A 653 -3.46 0.06 31.74
CA GLU A 653 -4.44 -0.60 32.64
C GLU A 653 -4.90 0.29 33.81
N VAL A 654 -4.12 1.32 34.16
CA VAL A 654 -4.45 2.25 35.25
C VAL A 654 -5.08 3.55 34.74
N SER A 655 -4.88 3.88 33.46
CA SER A 655 -5.55 4.98 32.75
C SER A 655 -6.08 4.46 31.40
N PRO A 656 -7.14 3.63 31.44
CA PRO A 656 -7.64 2.94 30.25
C PRO A 656 -8.57 3.82 29.38
N VAL A 657 -8.97 4.99 29.87
CA VAL A 657 -9.82 5.95 29.15
C VAL A 657 -9.11 7.29 29.10
N LEU A 658 -9.00 7.86 27.90
CA LEU A 658 -8.46 9.19 27.65
C LEU A 658 -9.53 10.04 26.98
N PHE A 659 -9.79 11.24 27.51
CA PHE A 659 -10.70 12.18 26.86
C PHE A 659 -9.91 13.23 26.09
N GLN A 660 -10.06 13.23 24.77
CA GLN A 660 -9.64 14.31 23.89
C GLN A 660 -10.72 15.40 23.88
N ARG A 661 -10.35 16.67 23.93
CA ARG A 661 -11.29 17.80 23.96
C ARG A 661 -10.90 18.88 22.97
N GLY A 662 -11.85 19.51 22.31
CA GLY A 662 -11.56 20.57 21.34
C GLY A 662 -12.77 21.43 20.98
N LEU A 663 -12.49 22.56 20.33
CA LEU A 663 -13.50 23.45 19.78
C LEU A 663 -13.45 23.43 18.26
N ALA A 664 -14.49 22.91 17.61
CA ALA A 664 -14.65 23.02 16.17
C ALA A 664 -15.04 24.47 15.83
N ALA A 665 -14.04 25.25 15.41
CA ALA A 665 -14.11 26.66 15.07
C ALA A 665 -13.69 26.92 13.61
N LEU A 666 -13.52 28.18 13.22
CA LEU A 666 -13.08 28.54 11.87
C LEU A 666 -11.64 28.09 11.62
N HIS A 667 -10.76 28.35 12.58
CA HIS A 667 -9.36 27.91 12.57
C HIS A 667 -8.94 27.44 13.96
N THR A 668 -7.92 26.57 14.00
CA THR A 668 -7.23 26.18 15.23
C THR A 668 -5.74 26.23 14.96
N ILE A 669 -5.01 27.04 15.73
CA ILE A 669 -3.58 27.26 15.58
C ILE A 669 -2.95 27.04 16.95
N GLU A 670 -2.03 26.08 17.04
CA GLU A 670 -1.31 25.76 18.30
C GLU A 670 -2.25 25.54 19.50
N GLY A 671 -3.38 24.85 19.28
CA GLY A 671 -4.37 24.54 20.33
C GLY A 671 -5.35 25.68 20.66
N VAL A 672 -5.20 26.87 20.04
CA VAL A 672 -6.13 28.00 20.22
C VAL A 672 -7.18 28.02 19.10
N ALA A 673 -8.45 28.03 19.47
CA ALA A 673 -9.55 28.13 18.52
C ALA A 673 -9.81 29.60 18.13
N TYR A 674 -10.06 29.88 16.85
CA TYR A 674 -10.38 31.21 16.34
C TYR A 674 -11.77 31.18 15.68
N GLN A 675 -12.65 32.11 16.06
CA GLN A 675 -14.00 32.23 15.50
C GLN A 675 -14.49 33.69 15.48
N TYR A 676 -15.40 34.04 14.57
CA TYR A 676 -16.02 35.37 14.54
C TYR A 676 -17.06 35.58 15.65
N ALA A 677 -17.16 36.82 16.13
CA ALA A 677 -18.20 37.24 17.06
C ALA A 677 -19.62 36.99 16.48
N GLY A 678 -20.53 36.50 17.31
CA GLY A 678 -21.90 36.14 16.93
C GLY A 678 -22.07 34.80 16.20
N TRP A 679 -20.98 34.09 15.89
CA TRP A 679 -21.03 32.77 15.25
C TRP A 679 -21.09 31.63 16.27
N LYS A 680 -21.20 30.40 15.77
CA LYS A 680 -21.23 29.19 16.60
C LYS A 680 -19.87 28.48 16.59
N VAL A 681 -19.55 27.85 17.70
CA VAL A 681 -18.50 26.83 17.82
C VAL A 681 -19.13 25.53 18.33
N THR A 682 -18.52 24.39 18.08
CA THR A 682 -18.97 23.11 18.66
C THR A 682 -17.91 22.60 19.62
N LEU A 683 -18.26 22.45 20.90
CA LEU A 683 -17.46 21.72 21.88
C LEU A 683 -17.56 20.24 21.58
N VAL A 684 -16.41 19.58 21.52
CA VAL A 684 -16.29 18.17 21.20
C VAL A 684 -15.43 17.51 22.27
N ILE A 685 -15.93 16.41 22.81
CA ILE A 685 -15.21 15.57 23.77
C ILE A 685 -15.26 14.14 23.24
N ARG A 686 -14.11 13.53 22.92
CA ARG A 686 -14.00 12.16 22.43
C ARG A 686 -13.24 11.30 23.43
N ALA A 687 -13.82 10.18 23.82
CA ALA A 687 -13.14 9.17 24.61
C ALA A 687 -12.35 8.22 23.69
N ARG A 688 -11.11 7.95 24.06
CA ARG A 688 -10.32 6.81 23.59
C ARG A 688 -10.26 5.78 24.70
N VAL A 689 -10.57 4.53 24.39
CA VAL A 689 -10.73 3.46 25.39
C VAL A 689 -9.87 2.27 25.00
N LYS A 690 -9.10 1.75 25.96
CA LYS A 690 -8.25 0.57 25.79
C LYS A 690 -9.13 -0.66 25.53
N ASP A 691 -8.70 -1.54 24.63
CA ASP A 691 -9.39 -2.81 24.39
C ASP A 691 -9.67 -3.58 25.69
N GLY A 692 -10.90 -4.07 25.83
CA GLY A 692 -11.39 -4.78 27.01
C GLY A 692 -11.88 -3.89 28.16
N TRP A 693 -11.79 -2.56 28.00
CA TRP A 693 -12.34 -1.58 28.93
C TRP A 693 -13.55 -0.85 28.35
N HIS A 694 -14.41 -0.32 29.22
CA HIS A 694 -15.53 0.53 28.90
C HIS A 694 -15.73 1.60 29.98
N PHE A 695 -16.55 2.60 29.67
CA PHE A 695 -17.08 3.56 30.63
C PHE A 695 -18.59 3.71 30.40
N TYR A 696 -19.28 4.55 31.17
CA TYR A 696 -20.73 4.54 31.19
C TYR A 696 -21.38 5.76 30.53
N SER A 697 -22.54 5.52 29.93
CA SER A 697 -23.40 6.53 29.31
C SER A 697 -23.78 7.63 30.29
N SER A 698 -24.03 8.83 29.77
CA SER A 698 -24.54 9.97 30.55
C SER A 698 -26.06 9.95 30.72
N THR A 699 -26.77 9.08 29.99
CA THR A 699 -28.25 9.08 29.93
C THR A 699 -28.89 7.73 30.28
N GLU A 700 -28.12 6.65 30.32
CA GLU A 700 -28.60 5.30 30.64
C GLU A 700 -27.98 4.82 31.95
N ASP A 701 -28.73 4.98 33.04
CA ASP A 701 -28.40 4.47 34.37
C ASP A 701 -28.98 3.06 34.55
N ASN A 702 -28.14 2.10 34.90
CA ASN A 702 -28.54 0.72 35.17
C ASN A 702 -28.52 0.38 36.68
N GLY A 703 -28.29 1.37 37.55
CA GLY A 703 -28.28 1.26 39.00
C GLY A 703 -27.00 0.67 39.60
N THR A 704 -26.06 0.23 38.76
CA THR A 704 -24.75 -0.32 39.18
C THR A 704 -23.56 0.45 38.61
N ASN A 705 -23.81 1.36 37.69
CA ASN A 705 -22.83 2.18 37.01
C ASN A 705 -22.70 3.58 37.63
N ILE A 706 -21.57 4.24 37.38
CA ILE A 706 -21.39 5.67 37.64
C ILE A 706 -21.41 6.38 36.29
N PRO A 707 -22.52 7.07 35.94
CA PRO A 707 -22.69 7.75 34.66
C PRO A 707 -21.59 8.79 34.40
N THR A 708 -21.30 9.02 33.12
CA THR A 708 -20.39 10.11 32.74
C THR A 708 -21.08 11.45 32.88
N GLU A 709 -20.54 12.32 33.71
CA GLU A 709 -21.03 13.68 33.92
C GLU A 709 -20.07 14.68 33.28
N ILE A 710 -20.59 15.55 32.43
CA ILE A 710 -19.81 16.62 31.79
C ILE A 710 -20.37 17.97 32.22
N GLN A 711 -19.56 18.74 32.94
CA GLN A 711 -19.85 20.10 33.36
C GLN A 711 -18.99 21.07 32.57
N VAL A 712 -19.58 22.16 32.11
CA VAL A 712 -18.91 23.16 31.26
C VAL A 712 -19.29 24.55 31.72
N ASP A 713 -18.29 25.34 32.04
CA ASP A 713 -18.40 26.73 32.44
C ASP A 713 -18.15 27.62 31.23
N LEU A 714 -19.17 28.38 30.83
CA LEU A 714 -19.07 29.31 29.71
C LEU A 714 -18.67 30.71 30.18
N PRO A 715 -17.74 31.39 29.47
CA PRO A 715 -17.47 32.80 29.67
C PRO A 715 -18.70 33.69 29.45
N ALA A 716 -18.69 34.88 30.05
CA ALA A 716 -19.76 35.86 29.89
C ALA A 716 -20.03 36.18 28.41
N GLY A 717 -21.31 36.17 28.01
CA GLY A 717 -21.75 36.47 26.66
C GLY A 717 -21.82 35.26 25.70
N MET A 718 -21.54 34.05 26.17
CA MET A 718 -21.74 32.81 25.42
C MET A 718 -22.94 32.02 25.96
N GLU A 719 -23.60 31.27 25.09
CA GLU A 719 -24.76 30.43 25.46
C GLU A 719 -24.71 29.06 24.77
N PHE A 720 -25.19 28.02 25.44
CA PHE A 720 -25.41 26.72 24.79
C PHE A 720 -26.59 26.81 23.82
N VAL A 721 -26.44 26.16 22.66
CA VAL A 721 -27.51 26.01 21.68
C VAL A 721 -27.94 24.55 21.69
N GLY A 722 -29.00 24.27 22.44
CA GLY A 722 -29.58 22.93 22.59
C GLY A 722 -28.85 22.04 23.59
N GLU A 723 -29.29 20.78 23.60
CA GLU A 723 -28.78 19.74 24.49
C GLU A 723 -27.49 19.10 23.96
N TRP A 724 -26.85 18.30 24.81
CA TRP A 724 -25.74 17.44 24.40
C TRP A 724 -26.19 16.46 23.33
N LYS A 725 -25.39 16.35 22.27
CA LYS A 725 -25.39 15.18 21.40
C LYS A 725 -24.46 14.14 22.03
N VAL A 726 -25.05 13.12 22.64
CA VAL A 726 -24.35 12.04 23.35
C VAL A 726 -24.11 10.84 22.42
N PRO A 727 -23.03 10.07 22.63
CA PRO A 727 -22.78 8.85 21.87
C PRO A 727 -23.81 7.77 22.21
N ARG A 728 -24.10 6.88 21.27
CA ARG A 728 -24.96 5.72 21.53
C ARG A 728 -24.24 4.74 22.46
N SER A 729 -24.93 4.29 23.50
CA SER A 729 -24.48 3.18 24.36
C SER A 729 -25.09 1.84 23.95
N VAL A 730 -24.41 0.77 24.37
CA VAL A 730 -24.93 -0.60 24.36
C VAL A 730 -25.04 -1.03 25.82
N ASP A 731 -26.25 -1.26 26.31
CA ASP A 731 -26.54 -1.57 27.72
C ASP A 731 -25.94 -0.57 28.72
N GLY A 732 -25.95 0.72 28.36
CA GLY A 732 -25.33 1.79 29.15
C GLY A 732 -23.79 1.85 29.08
N HIS A 733 -23.13 0.99 28.31
CA HIS A 733 -21.67 0.99 28.12
C HIS A 733 -21.26 1.81 26.90
N LEU A 734 -20.15 2.52 27.03
CA LEU A 734 -19.47 3.30 26.00
C LEU A 734 -18.05 2.76 25.79
N GLY A 735 -17.68 2.55 24.53
CA GLY A 735 -16.38 2.03 24.09
C GLY A 735 -15.49 3.08 23.45
N ASP A 736 -14.48 2.62 22.70
CA ASP A 736 -13.56 3.49 21.97
C ASP A 736 -14.34 4.40 21.00
N ASP A 737 -13.85 5.62 20.80
CA ASP A 737 -14.43 6.65 19.92
C ASP A 737 -15.79 7.25 20.32
N ALA A 738 -16.29 6.96 21.52
CA ALA A 738 -17.47 7.62 22.06
C ALA A 738 -17.29 9.16 22.08
N THR A 739 -18.15 9.88 21.36
CA THR A 739 -18.03 11.33 21.16
C THR A 739 -19.25 12.09 21.65
N PHE A 740 -19.03 13.07 22.54
CA PHE A 740 -20.00 14.04 23.04
C PHE A 740 -19.82 15.38 22.32
N GLN A 741 -20.91 16.01 21.93
CA GLN A 741 -20.88 17.30 21.24
C GLN A 741 -21.90 18.27 21.81
N ARG A 742 -21.54 19.54 21.93
CA ARG A 742 -22.49 20.60 22.29
C ARG A 742 -22.16 21.89 21.55
N VAL A 743 -23.18 22.52 20.98
CA VAL A 743 -23.02 23.76 20.23
C VAL A 743 -23.06 24.95 21.18
N ILE A 744 -22.16 25.91 20.98
CA ILE A 744 -22.05 27.15 21.77
C ILE A 744 -22.17 28.33 20.80
N ARG A 745 -23.06 29.27 21.09
CA ARG A 745 -23.14 30.55 20.39
C ARG A 745 -22.24 31.56 21.09
N LEU A 746 -21.39 32.22 20.31
CA LEU A 746 -20.50 33.26 20.80
C LEU A 746 -21.19 34.62 20.87
N GLY A 747 -20.78 35.43 21.83
CA GLY A 747 -21.23 36.81 21.97
C GLY A 747 -20.89 37.66 20.75
N LYS A 748 -21.60 38.77 20.57
CA LYS A 748 -21.42 39.69 19.44
C LYS A 748 -20.19 40.61 19.58
N THR A 749 -19.54 40.61 20.74
CA THR A 749 -18.35 41.42 21.03
C THR A 749 -17.09 40.58 20.81
N PRO A 750 -16.09 41.09 20.07
CA PRO A 750 -14.78 40.44 19.95
C PRO A 750 -14.06 40.32 21.30
N VAL A 751 -13.28 39.27 21.46
CA VAL A 751 -12.50 38.97 22.67
C VAL A 751 -11.17 38.34 22.25
N ASP A 752 -10.05 39.02 22.49
CA ASP A 752 -8.73 38.60 22.03
C ASP A 752 -8.29 37.24 22.62
N ARG A 753 -8.69 36.95 23.86
CA ARG A 753 -8.50 35.65 24.49
C ARG A 753 -9.55 35.39 25.56
N THR A 754 -10.18 34.24 25.48
CA THR A 754 -11.08 33.70 26.50
C THR A 754 -10.93 32.17 26.55
N GLU A 755 -11.49 31.53 27.56
CA GLU A 755 -11.27 30.10 27.80
C GLU A 755 -12.60 29.43 28.19
N ILE A 756 -12.92 28.31 27.53
CA ILE A 756 -14.04 27.46 27.94
C ILE A 756 -13.49 26.38 28.86
N SER A 757 -13.92 26.39 30.11
CA SER A 757 -13.47 25.45 31.13
C SER A 757 -14.56 24.43 31.47
N GLY A 758 -14.17 23.32 32.09
CA GLY A 758 -15.13 22.34 32.58
C GLY A 758 -14.48 21.13 33.24
N SER A 759 -15.31 20.16 33.58
CA SER A 759 -14.89 18.88 34.14
C SER A 759 -15.66 17.71 33.55
N ILE A 760 -14.99 16.55 33.48
CA ILE A 760 -15.55 15.28 33.04
C ILE A 760 -15.35 14.29 34.20
N ARG A 761 -16.44 13.84 34.80
CA ARG A 761 -16.43 12.80 35.83
C ARG A 761 -16.90 11.49 35.23
N PHE A 762 -16.13 10.43 35.39
CA PHE A 762 -16.44 9.12 34.80
C PHE A 762 -15.86 7.98 35.64
N GLN A 763 -16.30 6.75 35.36
CA GLN A 763 -15.72 5.52 35.90
C GLN A 763 -15.38 4.56 34.75
N ALA A 764 -14.17 4.01 34.77
CA ALA A 764 -13.72 3.00 33.80
C ALA A 764 -13.77 1.60 34.42
N CYS A 765 -14.31 0.64 33.67
CA CYS A 765 -14.49 -0.73 34.09
C CYS A 765 -14.13 -1.73 32.98
N THR A 766 -13.87 -2.97 33.38
CA THR A 766 -13.94 -4.16 32.53
C THR A 766 -15.11 -5.02 33.02
N ASP A 767 -15.40 -6.12 32.36
CA ASP A 767 -16.44 -7.07 32.79
C ASP A 767 -16.19 -7.70 34.17
N LYS A 768 -14.99 -7.51 34.75
CA LYS A 768 -14.57 -8.14 36.01
C LYS A 768 -14.16 -7.14 37.11
N LYS A 769 -13.79 -5.91 36.77
CA LYS A 769 -13.26 -4.92 37.73
C LYS A 769 -13.61 -3.49 37.32
N CYS A 770 -13.75 -2.60 38.29
CA CYS A 770 -13.90 -1.16 38.07
C CYS A 770 -12.80 -0.37 38.77
N LEU A 771 -12.33 0.70 38.14
CA LEU A 771 -11.46 1.68 38.79
C LEU A 771 -12.31 2.64 39.65
N ARG A 772 -11.64 3.38 40.55
CA ARG A 772 -12.31 4.47 41.27
C ARG A 772 -12.75 5.56 40.27
N PRO A 773 -13.88 6.25 40.51
CA PRO A 773 -14.29 7.38 39.69
C PRO A 773 -13.19 8.43 39.58
N GLN A 774 -13.02 8.96 38.38
CA GLN A 774 -12.01 9.96 38.04
C GLN A 774 -12.71 11.23 37.60
N THR A 775 -12.08 12.37 37.90
CA THR A 775 -12.53 13.68 37.42
C THR A 775 -11.39 14.34 36.65
N LEU A 776 -11.63 14.65 35.38
CA LEU A 776 -10.70 15.35 34.51
C LEU A 776 -11.18 16.78 34.30
N ASN A 777 -10.38 17.76 34.73
CA ASN A 777 -10.63 19.17 34.44
C ASN A 777 -10.04 19.54 33.08
N PHE A 778 -10.66 20.47 32.37
CA PHE A 778 -10.17 20.96 31.09
C PHE A 778 -10.39 22.45 30.90
N THR A 779 -9.54 23.05 30.06
CA THR A 779 -9.61 24.44 29.65
C THR A 779 -9.25 24.52 28.17
N LEU A 780 -10.09 25.16 27.37
CA LEU A 780 -9.93 25.29 25.92
C LEU A 780 -9.84 26.76 25.54
N PRO A 781 -8.69 27.24 25.04
CA PRO A 781 -8.52 28.63 24.64
C PRO A 781 -9.25 28.96 23.33
N LEU A 782 -9.88 30.14 23.32
CA LEU A 782 -10.68 30.67 22.23
C LEU A 782 -10.40 32.17 22.04
N THR A 783 -10.18 32.57 20.78
CA THR A 783 -10.14 33.97 20.34
C THR A 783 -11.39 34.26 19.50
N VAL A 784 -12.11 35.31 19.89
CA VAL A 784 -13.33 35.78 19.20
C VAL A 784 -13.00 37.03 18.41
N MET A 785 -12.96 36.92 17.09
CA MET A 785 -12.54 38.00 16.18
C MET A 785 -13.70 38.92 15.81
N ALA A 786 -13.38 40.18 15.52
CA ALA A 786 -14.30 41.07 14.80
C ALA A 786 -14.59 40.50 13.41
N LYS A 787 -15.82 40.69 12.96
CA LYS A 787 -16.29 40.22 11.66
C LYS A 787 -15.70 41.05 10.52
#